data_AF-A0AAD4YHT8-F1
#
_entry.id   AF-A0AAD4YHT8-F1
#
_cell.length_a   1.000
_cell.length_b   1.000
_cell.length_c   1.000
_cell.angle_alpha   90.00
_cell.angle_beta   90.00
_cell.angle_gamma   90.00
#
_symmetry.space_group_name_H-M   'P 1'
#
loop_
_entity.id
_entity.type
_entity.pdbx_description
1 polymer ?
#
loop_
_entity_poly.entity_id
_entity_poly.type
_entity_poly.pdbx_seq_one_letter_code
_entity_poly.pdbx_strand_id
1 'polypeptide(L)'
;MNLIPRMPLVLLLLLPILSSAKAQVNPAVCRYPLGMSGGHIPDEDITASSQWSESTAARYGRLDSEEGDGAWCPEIPVEPDDLKEFLQIDLHTLHFITLVGTQGRHAGGHGIEFAPMYKINYSRDGTRWISWRNRHGKQVLDGNSNPYDIFLKDLEPPIVARFVRFIPVTDHSMNVCMRVELYGCVWLDGLVSYSAPAGQQFVLPGGSIIYLNDSVYDGAVGYSMTEGLGQLTDGVSGLDDFTQTHEYHVWPGYDYVGWRNESATNGYIEIMFEFDRIRNFTTMKVHCNNMFAKGVKIFKEVQCYFRSEANEWEPNAVSFPLVLDDVNPSARFVTVPLHHRMASAIKCQYHFADTWMMFSEITFQSDAAMYNNSGALPTSPVAPTTYDPMLKVDDSNTRILIGCLVAIIFILLAIIVIILWRQFWQKMLEKASRRMLDDEMTVSLSLPSESSMFNNNRSSSPSEQESNSTYDRIFPLRPDYQEPSRLIRKLPEFAPGEEESGCSGVVKPVQPSGPEGVPHYAEADIVNLQGVTGGNTYSVPAVTMDLLSGKDVAVEEFPRKLLTFKEKLGEGQFGEVHLCEVEGMEKFKDKDFALDVSANQPVLVAVKMLRADANKNARNDFLKEIKIMSRLKDPNIIRLLAVCITEDPLCMITEYMENGDLNQFLSRHEPPSSSSASVPTVSYANLKFMATQIASGMKYLSSLNFVHRDLATRNCLVGKNYTIKIADFGMSRNLYSGDYYRIQGRAVLPIRWMSWESILLGKFTTASDVWAFGVTLWETFTFCQEQPYSQLSDEQVIENTGEFFRDQGRQAIIGVDDAHPCWRGQSALLSSPMKTLISSGNTVIEKHPAIMCNLGATCLSQVDALKSMSKAEAVRTSLLASHPTAEVSIVQVDVSSLPSVFQATKELKQRFQRLDYVYLNAGIMPNPQLNIKALFRGLFSRKVIHIFSTAEGLLTQNDKITPDGLQEVFETNVFGHFILIQELESLLCHSESPSQLIWTSSRNAKKSNFSLEDVQHSKGQEPYSSSKYAIDLLSVALNRNFNHQGLYSSVVCPGTMLTNLTYGILPPFVWMLIMPIIWLLRFFANAFTLTPHNGTEALVWLFHQKPESLNPLVKYLSATTGFGSNYVTSKKMDLEEDTAEKFYQKLLKLEKQIRVTIQKTNNQN
;
A
#
# COMPACT_ATOMS: atom_id res chain seq x y z
N MET A 1 -19.15 -57.89 12.77
CA MET A 1 -19.86 -56.64 12.47
C MET A 1 -18.80 -55.55 12.42
N ASN A 2 -18.07 -55.32 11.31
CA ASN A 2 -18.41 -55.26 9.87
C ASN A 2 -19.36 -54.07 9.62
N LEU A 3 -19.08 -53.09 8.75
CA LEU A 3 -18.07 -53.01 7.67
C LEU A 3 -17.14 -51.79 7.72
N ILE A 4 -16.01 -51.91 7.01
CA ILE A 4 -15.00 -50.89 6.69
C ILE A 4 -15.22 -50.43 5.23
N PRO A 5 -14.92 -49.16 4.89
CA PRO A 5 -13.95 -48.87 3.82
C PRO A 5 -12.98 -47.73 4.24
N ARG A 6 -11.66 -47.95 4.29
CA ARG A 6 -10.72 -47.82 3.15
C ARG A 6 -10.94 -46.56 2.29
N MET A 7 -10.31 -45.45 2.68
CA MET A 7 -10.02 -44.34 1.75
C MET A 7 -8.75 -44.66 0.94
N PRO A 8 -8.74 -44.43 -0.39
CA PRO A 8 -7.56 -44.58 -1.22
C PRO A 8 -6.80 -43.26 -1.42
N LEU A 9 -5.46 -43.35 -1.47
CA LEU A 9 -4.62 -42.81 -2.54
C LEU A 9 -5.04 -41.50 -3.26
N VAL A 10 -5.07 -40.35 -2.56
CA VAL A 10 -5.19 -39.01 -3.20
C VAL A 10 -4.11 -38.05 -2.67
N LEU A 11 -2.83 -38.36 -2.93
CA LEU A 11 -1.70 -37.45 -2.65
C LEU A 11 -0.68 -37.42 -3.80
N LEU A 12 -1.16 -37.51 -5.05
CA LEU A 12 -0.30 -37.52 -6.25
C LEU A 12 -0.98 -36.90 -7.49
N LEU A 13 -1.99 -36.05 -7.30
CA LEU A 13 -2.77 -35.39 -8.38
C LEU A 13 -3.08 -33.91 -8.07
N LEU A 14 -2.12 -33.17 -7.50
CA LEU A 14 -2.18 -31.70 -7.34
C LEU A 14 -1.03 -30.96 -8.03
N LEU A 15 -0.59 -31.52 -9.15
CA LEU A 15 0.05 -30.83 -10.28
C LEU A 15 -0.66 -31.43 -11.52
N PRO A 16 -1.28 -30.66 -12.45
CA PRO A 16 -1.21 -29.21 -12.65
C PRO A 16 -2.59 -28.52 -12.83
N ILE A 17 -2.97 -27.57 -11.95
CA ILE A 17 -4.03 -26.59 -12.26
C ILE A 17 -3.62 -25.20 -11.75
N LEU A 18 -2.75 -24.53 -12.51
CA LEU A 18 -2.57 -23.06 -12.49
C LEU A 18 -1.79 -22.59 -13.73
N SER A 19 -2.15 -23.11 -14.92
CA SER A 19 -1.85 -22.41 -16.15
C SER A 19 -2.77 -21.17 -16.25
N SER A 20 -2.30 -20.03 -15.76
CA SER A 20 -2.92 -18.75 -16.10
C SER A 20 -2.95 -18.62 -17.62
N ALA A 21 -4.13 -18.37 -18.19
CA ALA A 21 -4.32 -18.42 -19.64
C ALA A 21 -3.77 -17.14 -20.28
N LYS A 22 -2.94 -17.30 -21.32
CA LYS A 22 -2.39 -16.17 -22.10
C LYS A 22 -3.38 -15.53 -23.09
N ALA A 23 -4.64 -16.00 -23.13
CA ALA A 23 -5.58 -15.71 -24.22
C ALA A 23 -6.95 -15.16 -23.77
N GLN A 24 -7.20 -14.99 -22.46
CA GLN A 24 -8.44 -14.35 -22.01
C GLN A 24 -8.25 -12.83 -21.92
N VAL A 25 -8.76 -12.10 -22.90
CA VAL A 25 -8.73 -10.63 -22.91
C VAL A 25 -9.73 -10.11 -21.88
N ASN A 26 -9.28 -9.24 -20.99
CA ASN A 26 -10.14 -8.54 -20.03
C ASN A 26 -10.25 -7.06 -20.45
N PRO A 27 -11.44 -6.54 -20.82
CA PRO A 27 -11.61 -5.14 -21.26
C PRO A 27 -11.23 -4.07 -20.22
N ALA A 28 -11.17 -4.45 -18.94
CA ALA A 28 -10.70 -3.58 -17.86
C ALA A 28 -9.17 -3.59 -17.69
N VAL A 29 -8.46 -4.49 -18.39
CA VAL A 29 -6.99 -4.61 -18.37
C VAL A 29 -6.37 -4.12 -19.69
N CYS A 30 -6.95 -4.51 -20.82
CA CYS A 30 -6.53 -4.20 -22.18
C CYS A 30 -6.79 -2.71 -22.56
N ARG A 31 -6.03 -1.76 -21.98
CA ARG A 31 -6.21 -0.30 -22.18
C ARG A 31 -4.91 0.46 -22.45
N TYR A 32 -3.95 -0.16 -23.15
CA TYR A 32 -2.66 0.43 -23.48
C TYR A 32 -2.77 1.38 -24.69
N PRO A 33 -2.10 2.53 -24.71
CA PRO A 33 -2.06 3.38 -25.91
C PRO A 33 -1.41 2.60 -27.07
N LEU A 34 -2.05 2.61 -28.22
CA LEU A 34 -1.62 1.80 -29.37
C LEU A 34 -0.55 2.48 -30.23
N GLY A 35 -0.32 3.78 -30.05
CA GLY A 35 0.91 4.42 -30.50
C GLY A 35 0.77 5.73 -31.29
N MET A 36 -0.34 6.46 -31.14
CA MET A 36 -0.46 7.76 -31.79
C MET A 36 0.48 8.79 -31.16
N SER A 37 0.41 8.99 -29.83
CA SER A 37 1.28 9.94 -29.11
C SER A 37 2.73 9.45 -29.02
N GLY A 38 2.94 8.16 -28.74
CA GLY A 38 4.27 7.55 -28.62
C GLY A 38 4.99 7.26 -29.94
N GLY A 39 4.46 7.69 -31.10
CA GLY A 39 5.09 7.53 -32.40
C GLY A 39 5.24 6.09 -32.94
N HIS A 40 4.74 5.07 -32.23
CA HIS A 40 4.86 3.66 -32.64
C HIS A 40 4.05 3.35 -33.92
N ILE A 41 2.93 4.04 -34.14
CA ILE A 41 2.22 4.03 -35.43
C ILE A 41 2.94 5.06 -36.31
N PRO A 42 3.61 4.68 -37.42
CA PRO A 42 4.33 5.62 -38.28
C PRO A 42 3.36 6.49 -39.11
N ASP A 43 3.87 7.61 -39.63
CA ASP A 43 3.07 8.57 -40.41
C ASP A 43 2.42 7.97 -41.67
N GLU A 44 3.00 6.91 -42.25
CA GLU A 44 2.48 6.22 -43.44
C GLU A 44 1.15 5.50 -43.17
N ASP A 45 0.91 5.09 -41.92
CA ASP A 45 -0.30 4.39 -41.49
C ASP A 45 -1.43 5.32 -41.03
N ILE A 46 -1.14 6.63 -40.92
CA ILE A 46 -2.10 7.67 -40.54
C ILE A 46 -2.51 8.43 -41.80
N THR A 47 -3.69 8.12 -42.31
CA THR A 47 -4.24 8.66 -43.57
C THR A 47 -5.52 9.44 -43.32
N ALA A 48 -5.93 10.32 -44.23
CA ALA A 48 -7.18 11.06 -44.11
C ALA A 48 -7.90 11.17 -45.45
N SER A 49 -9.19 11.50 -45.41
CA SER A 49 -10.01 11.86 -46.58
C SER A 49 -9.48 13.10 -47.31
N SER A 50 -9.10 14.13 -46.55
CA SER A 50 -8.60 15.41 -47.02
C SER A 50 -7.73 16.08 -45.95
N GLN A 51 -7.08 17.19 -46.30
CA GLN A 51 -6.30 18.02 -45.37
C GLN A 51 -6.37 19.50 -45.79
N TRP A 52 -6.57 20.41 -44.86
CA TRP A 52 -6.64 21.85 -45.13
C TRP A 52 -5.31 22.45 -45.62
N SER A 53 -4.19 21.92 -45.12
CA SER A 53 -2.85 22.38 -45.47
C SER A 53 -1.82 21.27 -45.23
N GLU A 54 -0.60 21.43 -45.76
CA GLU A 54 0.52 20.53 -45.43
C GLU A 54 0.86 20.51 -43.93
N SER A 55 0.54 21.60 -43.22
CA SER A 55 0.71 21.76 -41.76
C SER A 55 -0.45 21.20 -40.93
N THR A 56 -1.55 20.77 -41.55
CA THR A 56 -2.71 20.11 -40.90
C THR A 56 -2.99 18.72 -41.49
N ALA A 57 -1.95 18.11 -42.09
CA ALA A 57 -1.95 16.75 -42.62
C ALA A 57 -2.25 15.68 -41.55
N ALA A 58 -2.67 14.50 -42.00
CA ALA A 58 -3.11 13.38 -41.14
C ALA A 58 -2.12 13.01 -40.01
N ARG A 59 -0.80 13.06 -40.29
CA ARG A 59 0.28 12.82 -39.30
C ARG A 59 0.23 13.72 -38.06
N TYR A 60 -0.36 14.92 -38.16
CA TYR A 60 -0.53 15.83 -37.02
C TYR A 60 -1.80 15.53 -36.22
N GLY A 61 -2.57 14.51 -36.60
CA GLY A 61 -3.70 13.97 -35.84
C GLY A 61 -3.30 13.12 -34.63
N ARG A 62 -2.04 13.17 -34.17
CA ARG A 62 -1.56 12.46 -32.98
C ARG A 62 -1.96 13.19 -31.69
N LEU A 63 -2.46 12.46 -30.70
CA LEU A 63 -2.75 13.01 -29.37
C LEU A 63 -1.51 13.64 -28.74
N ASP A 64 -1.69 14.79 -28.07
CA ASP A 64 -0.66 15.55 -27.37
C ASP A 64 0.55 16.04 -28.21
N SER A 65 0.50 15.88 -29.53
CA SER A 65 1.49 16.50 -30.44
C SER A 65 1.14 17.96 -30.72
N GLU A 66 2.15 18.83 -30.73
CA GLU A 66 2.08 20.22 -31.20
C GLU A 66 2.78 20.44 -32.55
N GLU A 67 3.15 19.37 -33.26
CA GLU A 67 3.81 19.50 -34.56
C GLU A 67 2.87 20.04 -35.65
N GLY A 68 3.44 20.70 -36.67
CA GLY A 68 2.68 21.38 -37.71
C GLY A 68 1.90 22.59 -37.15
N ASP A 69 0.65 22.75 -37.57
CA ASP A 69 -0.30 23.71 -36.99
C ASP A 69 -1.12 23.09 -35.84
N GLY A 70 -0.69 21.93 -35.31
CA GLY A 70 -1.12 21.37 -34.03
C GLY A 70 -2.35 20.45 -34.04
N ALA A 71 -2.83 19.98 -35.20
CA ALA A 71 -3.84 18.91 -35.37
C ALA A 71 -3.99 18.50 -36.85
N TRP A 72 -4.69 17.39 -37.12
CA TRP A 72 -5.30 17.17 -38.44
C TRP A 72 -6.61 17.99 -38.57
N CYS A 73 -6.84 18.59 -39.74
CA CYS A 73 -8.06 19.34 -40.06
C CYS A 73 -8.50 19.00 -41.50
N PRO A 74 -9.78 18.66 -41.76
CA PRO A 74 -10.31 18.46 -43.12
C PRO A 74 -10.20 19.71 -43.99
N GLU A 75 -10.14 19.52 -45.32
CA GLU A 75 -10.04 20.61 -46.31
C GLU A 75 -11.31 21.48 -46.37
N ILE A 76 -12.48 20.89 -46.12
CA ILE A 76 -13.79 21.53 -46.23
C ILE A 76 -14.45 21.51 -44.85
N PRO A 77 -15.19 22.58 -44.45
CA PRO A 77 -15.98 22.58 -43.21
C PRO A 77 -16.94 21.39 -43.16
N VAL A 78 -17.09 20.76 -41.99
CA VAL A 78 -17.93 19.57 -41.84
C VAL A 78 -19.40 19.98 -41.70
N GLU A 79 -20.22 19.57 -42.66
CA GLU A 79 -21.67 19.77 -42.67
C GLU A 79 -22.42 18.60 -41.98
N PRO A 80 -23.57 18.84 -41.32
CA PRO A 80 -24.26 17.82 -40.51
C PRO A 80 -24.68 16.55 -41.26
N ASP A 81 -24.98 16.67 -42.56
CA ASP A 81 -25.44 15.57 -43.41
C ASP A 81 -24.32 14.93 -44.25
N ASP A 82 -23.10 15.49 -44.25
CA ASP A 82 -22.02 15.07 -45.16
C ASP A 82 -20.84 14.35 -44.47
N LEU A 83 -21.03 13.05 -44.21
CA LEU A 83 -20.08 12.19 -43.47
C LEU A 83 -18.93 11.66 -44.36
N LYS A 84 -18.37 12.49 -45.23
CA LYS A 84 -17.26 12.12 -46.12
C LYS A 84 -15.89 12.20 -45.45
N GLU A 85 -15.73 13.12 -44.49
CA GLU A 85 -14.43 13.40 -43.88
C GLU A 85 -14.07 12.39 -42.79
N PHE A 86 -12.84 11.89 -42.80
CA PHE A 86 -12.33 10.94 -41.81
C PHE A 86 -10.81 10.99 -41.64
N LEU A 87 -10.35 10.71 -40.42
CA LEU A 87 -8.98 10.33 -40.10
C LEU A 87 -8.94 8.81 -39.93
N GLN A 88 -8.09 8.13 -40.70
CA GLN A 88 -7.91 6.68 -40.71
C GLN A 88 -6.54 6.28 -40.15
N ILE A 89 -6.54 5.23 -39.35
CA ILE A 89 -5.34 4.64 -38.74
C ILE A 89 -5.32 3.15 -39.06
N ASP A 90 -4.21 2.65 -39.62
CA ASP A 90 -3.91 1.21 -39.74
C ASP A 90 -3.02 0.77 -38.57
N LEU A 91 -3.38 -0.34 -37.93
CA LEU A 91 -2.64 -0.95 -36.82
C LEU A 91 -1.81 -2.17 -37.25
N HIS A 92 -1.79 -2.50 -38.55
CA HIS A 92 -1.21 -3.70 -39.21
C HIS A 92 -1.77 -5.07 -38.76
N THR A 93 -1.98 -5.26 -37.47
CA THR A 93 -2.55 -6.46 -36.85
C THR A 93 -3.91 -6.16 -36.23
N LEU A 94 -4.70 -7.21 -36.00
CA LEU A 94 -5.93 -7.09 -35.24
C LEU A 94 -5.63 -6.70 -33.80
N HIS A 95 -6.35 -5.70 -33.31
CA HIS A 95 -6.31 -5.20 -31.94
C HIS A 95 -7.71 -5.24 -31.34
N PHE A 96 -7.78 -5.50 -30.04
CA PHE A 96 -8.96 -5.34 -29.22
C PHE A 96 -8.94 -3.94 -28.62
N ILE A 97 -9.86 -3.08 -29.05
CA ILE A 97 -9.87 -1.65 -28.78
C ILE A 97 -11.05 -1.35 -27.86
N THR A 98 -10.75 -0.80 -26.68
CA THR A 98 -11.73 -0.60 -25.59
C THR A 98 -12.05 0.87 -25.33
N LEU A 99 -11.15 1.77 -25.72
CA LEU A 99 -11.17 3.18 -25.35
C LEU A 99 -10.54 3.99 -26.48
N VAL A 100 -11.07 5.19 -26.73
CA VAL A 100 -10.47 6.19 -27.62
C VAL A 100 -10.27 7.51 -26.89
N GLY A 101 -9.21 8.23 -27.26
CA GLY A 101 -8.96 9.60 -26.84
C GLY A 101 -9.10 10.56 -28.01
N THR A 102 -9.69 11.73 -27.77
CA THR A 102 -9.84 12.82 -28.75
C THR A 102 -9.43 14.16 -28.14
N GLN A 103 -8.83 15.04 -28.92
CA GLN A 103 -8.37 16.38 -28.52
C GLN A 103 -8.50 17.32 -29.73
N GLY A 104 -8.74 18.61 -29.50
CA GLY A 104 -8.78 19.62 -30.58
C GLY A 104 -7.40 20.17 -30.95
N ARG A 105 -7.37 21.26 -31.72
CA ARG A 105 -6.13 21.94 -32.15
C ARG A 105 -5.72 23.01 -31.16
N HIS A 106 -4.64 22.81 -30.39
CA HIS A 106 -4.18 23.79 -29.42
C HIS A 106 -3.26 24.86 -30.00
N ALA A 107 -2.27 24.45 -30.81
CA ALA A 107 -1.34 25.33 -31.54
C ALA A 107 -0.76 26.48 -30.69
N GLY A 108 -0.10 26.14 -29.57
CA GLY A 108 0.52 27.14 -28.67
C GLY A 108 -0.47 28.13 -28.03
N GLY A 109 -1.76 27.76 -27.93
CA GLY A 109 -2.82 28.60 -27.38
C GLY A 109 -3.54 29.49 -28.40
N HIS A 110 -3.21 29.38 -29.70
CA HIS A 110 -3.88 30.12 -30.77
C HIS A 110 -5.00 29.33 -31.47
N GLY A 111 -5.03 28.00 -31.32
CA GLY A 111 -6.07 27.15 -31.90
C GLY A 111 -7.36 27.13 -31.07
N ILE A 112 -8.49 27.06 -31.76
CA ILE A 112 -9.85 27.07 -31.17
C ILE A 112 -10.77 25.98 -31.76
N GLU A 113 -10.29 25.23 -32.74
CA GLU A 113 -11.03 24.24 -33.52
C GLU A 113 -10.96 22.86 -32.86
N PHE A 114 -12.11 22.20 -32.73
CA PHE A 114 -12.23 20.86 -32.13
C PHE A 114 -13.48 20.16 -32.67
N ALA A 115 -13.52 18.83 -32.62
CA ALA A 115 -14.71 18.05 -32.97
C ALA A 115 -15.62 17.84 -31.74
N PRO A 116 -16.84 18.39 -31.71
CA PRO A 116 -17.74 18.27 -30.56
C PRO A 116 -18.41 16.89 -30.47
N MET A 117 -18.55 16.20 -31.59
CA MET A 117 -19.06 14.84 -31.72
C MET A 117 -18.30 14.12 -32.85
N TYR A 118 -18.33 12.79 -32.84
CA TYR A 118 -17.78 11.97 -33.92
C TYR A 118 -18.49 10.62 -34.01
N LYS A 119 -18.21 9.88 -35.09
CA LYS A 119 -18.55 8.47 -35.28
C LYS A 119 -17.27 7.67 -35.49
N ILE A 120 -17.30 6.39 -35.14
CA ILE A 120 -16.22 5.46 -35.45
C ILE A 120 -16.71 4.45 -36.48
N ASN A 121 -15.99 4.35 -37.59
CA ASN A 121 -16.07 3.21 -38.50
C ASN A 121 -14.80 2.37 -38.34
N TYR A 122 -14.93 1.04 -38.32
CA TYR A 122 -13.79 0.14 -38.18
C TYR A 122 -13.84 -1.00 -39.19
N SER A 123 -12.71 -1.65 -39.42
CA SER A 123 -12.58 -2.78 -40.33
C SER A 123 -11.49 -3.75 -39.86
N ARG A 124 -11.70 -5.05 -40.15
CA ARG A 124 -10.73 -6.12 -39.89
C ARG A 124 -9.89 -6.47 -41.12
N ASP A 125 -10.43 -6.26 -42.31
CA ASP A 125 -9.85 -6.65 -43.61
C ASP A 125 -9.50 -5.46 -44.52
N GLY A 126 -9.98 -4.25 -44.19
CA GLY A 126 -9.84 -3.03 -44.98
C GLY A 126 -10.91 -2.84 -46.05
N THR A 127 -11.69 -3.88 -46.39
CA THR A 127 -12.72 -3.81 -47.44
C THR A 127 -14.11 -3.63 -46.85
N ARG A 128 -14.43 -4.34 -45.77
CA ARG A 128 -15.72 -4.27 -45.07
C ARG A 128 -15.62 -3.29 -43.91
N TRP A 129 -16.34 -2.18 -44.03
CA TRP A 129 -16.38 -1.12 -43.01
C TRP A 129 -17.68 -1.20 -42.21
N ILE A 130 -17.53 -1.17 -40.88
CA ILE A 130 -18.62 -1.31 -39.91
C ILE A 130 -18.69 -0.03 -39.08
N SER A 131 -19.87 0.58 -38.99
CA SER A 131 -20.10 1.71 -38.08
C SER A 131 -20.39 1.20 -36.67
N TRP A 132 -19.58 1.65 -35.71
CA TRP A 132 -19.76 1.33 -34.30
C TRP A 132 -21.11 1.83 -33.77
N ARG A 133 -21.68 1.05 -32.84
CA ARG A 133 -22.96 1.32 -32.17
C ARG A 133 -22.79 0.94 -30.71
N ASN A 134 -23.26 1.79 -29.81
CA ASN A 134 -23.29 1.43 -28.39
C ASN A 134 -24.33 0.32 -28.13
N ARG A 135 -24.35 -0.23 -26.90
CA ARG A 135 -25.33 -1.27 -26.47
C ARG A 135 -26.81 -0.87 -26.66
N HIS A 136 -27.13 0.41 -26.86
CA HIS A 136 -28.48 0.96 -27.13
C HIS A 136 -28.73 1.36 -28.59
N GLY A 137 -27.77 1.13 -29.50
CA GLY A 137 -27.87 1.45 -30.93
C GLY A 137 -27.49 2.88 -31.34
N LYS A 138 -27.04 3.75 -30.42
CA LYS A 138 -26.51 5.10 -30.73
C LYS A 138 -25.15 4.96 -31.44
N GLN A 139 -25.00 5.61 -32.59
CA GLN A 139 -23.74 5.64 -33.36
C GLN A 139 -22.85 6.86 -33.05
N VAL A 140 -23.46 7.97 -32.58
CA VAL A 140 -22.74 9.22 -32.34
C VAL A 140 -22.10 9.20 -30.96
N LEU A 141 -20.78 9.38 -30.94
CA LEU A 141 -19.98 9.59 -29.75
C LEU A 141 -19.84 11.09 -29.48
N ASP A 142 -19.89 11.43 -28.20
CA ASP A 142 -19.67 12.78 -27.72
C ASP A 142 -18.14 13.02 -27.67
N GLY A 143 -17.69 14.22 -28.06
CA GLY A 143 -16.27 14.56 -28.20
C GLY A 143 -15.85 15.75 -27.33
N ASN A 144 -14.94 16.58 -27.86
CA ASN A 144 -14.31 17.66 -27.09
C ASN A 144 -15.21 18.88 -26.92
N SER A 145 -15.09 19.56 -25.79
CA SER A 145 -15.74 20.86 -25.52
C SER A 145 -14.79 22.06 -25.67
N ASN A 146 -13.50 21.81 -25.87
CA ASN A 146 -12.43 22.79 -26.00
C ASN A 146 -11.21 22.16 -26.74
N PRO A 147 -10.22 22.95 -27.19
CA PRO A 147 -9.13 22.43 -28.01
C PRO A 147 -7.96 21.78 -27.26
N TYR A 148 -7.88 21.90 -25.93
CA TYR A 148 -6.70 21.50 -25.14
C TYR A 148 -6.94 20.27 -24.26
N ASP A 149 -8.14 20.08 -23.72
CA ASP A 149 -8.44 18.92 -22.86
C ASP A 149 -8.59 17.63 -23.70
N ILE A 150 -7.93 16.56 -23.22
CA ILE A 150 -8.08 15.21 -23.77
C ILE A 150 -9.41 14.63 -23.28
N PHE A 151 -10.29 14.29 -24.21
CA PHE A 151 -11.58 13.65 -23.94
C PHE A 151 -11.49 12.15 -24.23
N LEU A 152 -11.58 11.34 -23.17
CA LEU A 152 -11.53 9.88 -23.22
C LEU A 152 -12.95 9.29 -23.27
N LYS A 153 -13.18 8.32 -24.15
CA LYS A 153 -14.49 7.69 -24.38
C LYS A 153 -14.39 6.17 -24.47
N ASP A 154 -15.09 5.50 -23.55
CA ASP A 154 -15.20 4.05 -23.51
C ASP A 154 -16.04 3.52 -24.69
N LEU A 155 -15.55 2.46 -25.33
CA LEU A 155 -16.29 1.72 -26.35
C LEU A 155 -17.06 0.59 -25.65
N GLU A 156 -18.35 0.82 -25.45
CA GLU A 156 -19.32 -0.14 -24.90
C GLU A 156 -20.33 -0.52 -26.00
N PRO A 157 -20.10 -1.59 -26.78
CA PRO A 157 -19.10 -2.65 -26.63
C PRO A 157 -17.71 -2.30 -27.23
N PRO A 158 -16.65 -3.03 -26.81
CA PRO A 158 -15.32 -2.93 -27.43
C PRO A 158 -15.32 -3.51 -28.85
N ILE A 159 -14.30 -3.20 -29.64
CA ILE A 159 -14.18 -3.63 -31.04
C ILE A 159 -12.89 -4.40 -31.32
N VAL A 160 -12.99 -5.42 -32.19
CA VAL A 160 -11.83 -6.06 -32.81
C VAL A 160 -11.65 -5.49 -34.22
N ALA A 161 -10.55 -4.76 -34.43
CA ALA A 161 -10.26 -4.04 -35.66
C ALA A 161 -8.76 -4.03 -36.00
N ARG A 162 -8.44 -3.85 -37.28
CA ARG A 162 -7.11 -3.46 -37.76
C ARG A 162 -7.12 -1.99 -38.20
N PHE A 163 -8.15 -1.58 -38.92
CA PHE A 163 -8.32 -0.21 -39.40
C PHE A 163 -9.41 0.50 -38.61
N VAL A 164 -9.17 1.75 -38.21
CA VAL A 164 -10.16 2.58 -37.53
C VAL A 164 -10.23 3.95 -38.19
N ARG A 165 -11.45 4.46 -38.39
CA ARG A 165 -11.79 5.77 -38.94
C ARG A 165 -12.55 6.60 -37.92
N PHE A 166 -12.03 7.77 -37.59
CA PHE A 166 -12.70 8.82 -36.85
C PHE A 166 -13.38 9.77 -37.83
N ILE A 167 -14.70 9.88 -37.75
CA ILE A 167 -15.54 10.71 -38.63
C ILE A 167 -16.11 11.85 -37.77
N PRO A 168 -15.65 13.10 -37.89
CA PRO A 168 -16.23 14.21 -37.13
C PRO A 168 -17.71 14.43 -37.47
N VAL A 169 -18.48 14.88 -36.48
CA VAL A 169 -19.91 15.19 -36.60
C VAL A 169 -20.20 16.53 -35.93
N THR A 170 -21.01 17.36 -36.59
CA THR A 170 -21.33 18.73 -36.17
C THR A 170 -22.84 18.98 -36.30
N ASP A 171 -23.41 19.83 -35.43
CA ASP A 171 -24.82 20.26 -35.56
C ASP A 171 -25.00 21.38 -36.59
N HIS A 172 -23.91 22.00 -37.02
CA HIS A 172 -23.85 23.12 -37.96
C HIS A 172 -22.48 23.16 -38.64
N SER A 173 -22.43 23.68 -39.87
CA SER A 173 -21.18 23.81 -40.64
C SER A 173 -20.11 24.56 -39.86
N MET A 174 -19.02 23.87 -39.53
CA MET A 174 -17.87 24.46 -38.82
C MET A 174 -16.56 23.77 -39.20
N ASN A 175 -15.45 24.50 -39.04
CA ASN A 175 -14.11 23.92 -39.13
C ASN A 175 -13.86 23.09 -37.87
N VAL A 176 -13.52 21.82 -38.08
CA VAL A 176 -13.15 20.89 -37.01
C VAL A 176 -11.70 20.49 -37.20
N CYS A 177 -11.02 20.19 -36.11
CA CYS A 177 -9.71 19.57 -36.12
C CYS A 177 -9.69 18.49 -35.05
N MET A 178 -8.95 17.40 -35.29
CA MET A 178 -8.87 16.27 -34.37
C MET A 178 -7.41 15.82 -34.21
N ARG A 179 -7.06 15.55 -32.95
CA ARG A 179 -5.96 14.70 -32.52
C ARG A 179 -6.55 13.50 -31.78
N VAL A 180 -6.04 12.30 -32.02
CA VAL A 180 -6.64 11.05 -31.52
C VAL A 180 -5.60 10.08 -30.97
N GLU A 181 -6.04 9.21 -30.06
CA GLU A 181 -5.31 8.02 -29.58
C GLU A 181 -6.27 6.84 -29.49
N LEU A 182 -5.77 5.63 -29.73
CA LEU A 182 -6.52 4.40 -29.50
C LEU A 182 -5.92 3.65 -28.32
N TYR A 183 -6.78 3.05 -27.51
CA TYR A 183 -6.37 2.29 -26.34
C TYR A 183 -6.94 0.87 -26.38
N GLY A 184 -6.08 -0.11 -26.19
CA GLY A 184 -6.41 -1.52 -26.37
C GLY A 184 -5.24 -2.46 -26.10
N CYS A 185 -5.24 -3.59 -26.80
CA CYS A 185 -4.14 -4.57 -26.81
C CYS A 185 -4.22 -5.45 -28.08
N VAL A 186 -3.16 -6.21 -28.38
CA VAL A 186 -3.12 -7.09 -29.57
C VAL A 186 -4.12 -8.23 -29.43
N TRP A 187 -4.90 -8.51 -30.49
CA TRP A 187 -5.87 -9.60 -30.52
C TRP A 187 -5.19 -10.96 -30.75
N LEU A 188 -4.74 -11.59 -29.66
CA LEU A 188 -3.95 -12.82 -29.71
C LEU A 188 -4.74 -14.07 -30.15
N ASP A 189 -6.05 -14.12 -29.86
CA ASP A 189 -6.95 -15.21 -30.28
C ASP A 189 -6.90 -15.40 -31.82
N GLY A 190 -6.94 -14.27 -32.54
CA GLY A 190 -6.85 -14.24 -34.01
C GLY A 190 -8.16 -14.54 -34.73
N LEU A 191 -9.24 -14.75 -33.98
CA LEU A 191 -10.59 -14.91 -34.52
C LEU A 191 -11.02 -13.63 -35.28
N VAL A 192 -11.45 -13.80 -36.52
CA VAL A 192 -11.92 -12.73 -37.43
C VAL A 192 -13.44 -12.67 -37.48
N SER A 193 -14.09 -13.83 -37.41
CA SER A 193 -15.53 -13.95 -37.30
C SER A 193 -15.97 -15.29 -36.71
N TYR A 194 -17.17 -15.32 -36.15
CA TYR A 194 -17.95 -16.56 -35.98
C TYR A 194 -19.26 -16.48 -36.74
N SER A 195 -19.79 -17.64 -37.12
CA SER A 195 -21.12 -17.82 -37.69
C SER A 195 -21.91 -18.82 -36.85
N ALA A 196 -23.11 -18.45 -36.41
CA ALA A 196 -23.94 -19.20 -35.47
C ALA A 196 -25.44 -19.01 -35.76
N PRO A 197 -26.34 -19.92 -35.31
CA PRO A 197 -27.78 -19.67 -35.35
C PRO A 197 -28.15 -18.45 -34.51
N ALA A 198 -29.14 -17.65 -34.95
CA ALA A 198 -29.60 -16.50 -34.17
C ALA A 198 -30.13 -16.95 -32.79
N GLY A 199 -29.75 -16.21 -31.74
CA GLY A 199 -30.18 -16.47 -30.37
C GLY A 199 -31.69 -16.24 -30.16
N GLN A 200 -32.26 -16.94 -29.19
CA GLN A 200 -33.71 -17.15 -29.07
C GLN A 200 -34.32 -16.46 -27.84
N GLN A 201 -35.65 -16.44 -27.79
CA GLN A 201 -36.42 -15.84 -26.69
C GLN A 201 -36.79 -16.90 -25.66
N PHE A 202 -36.36 -16.70 -24.41
CA PHE A 202 -36.70 -17.56 -23.28
C PHE A 202 -37.93 -16.99 -22.57
N VAL A 203 -39.00 -17.79 -22.45
CA VAL A 203 -40.25 -17.36 -21.81
C VAL A 203 -40.34 -17.97 -20.40
N LEU A 204 -40.41 -17.11 -19.39
CA LEU A 204 -40.53 -17.54 -17.99
C LEU A 204 -41.97 -18.03 -17.67
N PRO A 205 -42.15 -18.88 -16.64
CA PRO A 205 -43.47 -19.37 -16.17
C PRO A 205 -44.49 -18.32 -15.67
N GLY A 206 -44.26 -17.03 -15.92
CA GLY A 206 -45.16 -15.91 -15.61
C GLY A 206 -45.41 -14.97 -16.80
N GLY A 207 -44.99 -15.33 -18.02
CA GLY A 207 -45.22 -14.54 -19.24
C GLY A 207 -44.15 -13.49 -19.57
N SER A 208 -43.17 -13.26 -18.69
CA SER A 208 -42.02 -12.41 -18.98
C SER A 208 -41.10 -13.05 -20.03
N ILE A 209 -40.70 -12.27 -21.04
CA ILE A 209 -39.81 -12.68 -22.12
C ILE A 209 -38.38 -12.17 -21.83
N ILE A 210 -37.41 -13.07 -21.95
CA ILE A 210 -35.97 -12.84 -21.86
C ILE A 210 -35.39 -13.01 -23.26
N TYR A 211 -34.58 -12.06 -23.72
CA TYR A 211 -33.99 -12.09 -25.05
C TYR A 211 -32.52 -12.53 -24.94
N LEU A 212 -32.20 -13.68 -25.52
CA LEU A 212 -30.87 -14.30 -25.52
C LEU A 212 -30.24 -14.23 -26.91
N ASN A 213 -30.41 -13.09 -27.58
CA ASN A 213 -29.87 -12.81 -28.90
C ASN A 213 -28.50 -12.10 -28.77
N ASP A 214 -27.62 -12.35 -29.74
CA ASP A 214 -26.41 -11.54 -29.87
C ASP A 214 -26.81 -10.13 -30.31
N SER A 215 -26.54 -9.16 -29.45
CA SER A 215 -27.11 -7.81 -29.50
C SER A 215 -26.15 -6.78 -30.07
N VAL A 216 -24.86 -7.11 -30.09
CA VAL A 216 -23.79 -6.26 -30.63
C VAL A 216 -23.10 -6.90 -31.84
N TYR A 217 -23.64 -8.01 -32.34
CA TYR A 217 -23.10 -8.72 -33.49
C TYR A 217 -22.92 -7.80 -34.70
N ASP A 218 -21.67 -7.67 -35.16
CA ASP A 218 -21.26 -6.73 -36.20
C ASP A 218 -21.34 -7.30 -37.63
N GLY A 219 -21.72 -8.58 -37.72
CA GLY A 219 -21.86 -9.33 -38.98
C GLY A 219 -23.24 -9.17 -39.64
N ALA A 220 -23.54 -10.07 -40.58
CA ALA A 220 -24.86 -10.16 -41.19
C ALA A 220 -25.79 -11.00 -40.30
N VAL A 221 -26.94 -10.44 -39.92
CA VAL A 221 -27.97 -11.09 -39.09
C VAL A 221 -29.21 -11.40 -39.93
N GLY A 222 -29.53 -12.68 -40.08
CA GLY A 222 -30.76 -13.19 -40.67
C GLY A 222 -31.36 -14.30 -39.81
N TYR A 223 -31.70 -15.45 -40.42
CA TYR A 223 -31.98 -16.68 -39.66
C TYR A 223 -30.74 -17.23 -38.94
N SER A 224 -29.55 -16.91 -39.47
CA SER A 224 -28.24 -17.15 -38.87
C SER A 224 -27.46 -15.84 -38.81
N MET A 225 -26.50 -15.80 -37.90
CA MET A 225 -25.49 -14.75 -37.76
C MET A 225 -24.26 -15.24 -38.52
N THR A 226 -23.73 -14.41 -39.43
CA THR A 226 -22.61 -14.77 -40.33
C THR A 226 -21.61 -13.63 -40.49
N GLU A 227 -20.32 -13.99 -40.60
CA GLU A 227 -19.21 -13.06 -40.90
C GLU A 227 -19.09 -11.85 -39.95
N GLY A 228 -19.23 -12.07 -38.64
CA GLY A 228 -19.07 -11.04 -37.63
C GLY A 228 -18.55 -11.54 -36.29
N LEU A 229 -18.34 -10.61 -35.38
CA LEU A 229 -18.03 -10.81 -33.96
C LEU A 229 -19.08 -10.08 -33.12
N GLY A 230 -19.21 -10.46 -31.86
CA GLY A 230 -20.26 -9.98 -30.97
C GLY A 230 -20.05 -10.46 -29.54
N GLN A 231 -21.15 -10.69 -28.82
CA GLN A 231 -21.11 -10.94 -27.37
C GLN A 231 -20.30 -12.18 -26.97
N LEU A 232 -20.24 -13.20 -27.83
CA LEU A 232 -19.46 -14.41 -27.55
C LEU A 232 -17.93 -14.19 -27.52
N THR A 233 -17.47 -12.96 -27.78
CA THR A 233 -16.05 -12.62 -27.96
C THR A 233 -15.71 -11.22 -27.41
N ASP A 234 -16.61 -10.59 -26.64
CA ASP A 234 -16.42 -9.23 -26.13
C ASP A 234 -15.67 -9.17 -24.78
N GLY A 235 -15.26 -10.33 -24.25
CA GLY A 235 -14.51 -10.47 -23.01
C GLY A 235 -15.39 -10.48 -21.76
N VAL A 236 -16.72 -10.45 -21.89
CA VAL A 236 -17.68 -10.38 -20.77
C VAL A 236 -18.20 -11.79 -20.43
N SER A 237 -17.93 -12.24 -19.21
CA SER A 237 -18.51 -13.49 -18.69
C SER A 237 -19.83 -13.20 -17.97
N GLY A 238 -20.92 -13.83 -18.39
CA GLY A 238 -22.25 -13.64 -17.80
C GLY A 238 -22.40 -14.26 -16.40
N LEU A 239 -23.40 -13.78 -15.65
CA LEU A 239 -23.68 -14.23 -14.27
C LEU A 239 -24.22 -15.67 -14.17
N ASP A 240 -24.13 -16.27 -12.97
CA ASP A 240 -24.75 -17.57 -12.63
C ASP A 240 -26.27 -17.58 -12.90
N ASP A 241 -26.98 -16.51 -12.48
CA ASP A 241 -28.38 -16.31 -12.81
C ASP A 241 -28.48 -15.46 -14.09
N PHE A 242 -28.65 -16.12 -15.24
CA PHE A 242 -28.79 -15.48 -16.55
C PHE A 242 -29.96 -14.48 -16.65
N THR A 243 -30.85 -14.40 -15.65
CA THR A 243 -31.92 -13.40 -15.61
C THR A 243 -31.46 -12.04 -15.06
N GLN A 244 -30.22 -11.96 -14.59
CA GLN A 244 -29.53 -10.74 -14.15
C GLN A 244 -28.33 -10.50 -15.07
N THR A 245 -27.91 -9.24 -15.20
CA THR A 245 -26.84 -8.81 -16.12
C THR A 245 -25.84 -7.94 -15.36
N HIS A 246 -24.58 -7.95 -15.78
CA HIS A 246 -23.58 -7.02 -15.26
C HIS A 246 -23.84 -5.57 -15.69
N GLU A 247 -24.42 -5.39 -16.89
CA GLU A 247 -24.64 -4.09 -17.50
C GLU A 247 -25.90 -3.38 -16.98
N TYR A 248 -25.81 -2.06 -16.81
CA TYR A 248 -26.95 -1.22 -16.41
C TYR A 248 -27.82 -0.86 -17.63
N HIS A 249 -29.14 -0.79 -17.44
CA HIS A 249 -30.11 -0.41 -18.48
C HIS A 249 -30.12 -1.28 -19.75
N VAL A 250 -29.71 -2.56 -19.65
CA VAL A 250 -29.99 -3.60 -20.65
C VAL A 250 -31.17 -4.48 -20.19
N TRP A 251 -31.63 -5.38 -21.07
CA TRP A 251 -32.70 -6.33 -20.73
C TRP A 251 -32.17 -7.58 -20.02
N PRO A 252 -33.00 -8.26 -19.20
CA PRO A 252 -32.66 -9.57 -18.64
C PRO A 252 -32.21 -10.55 -19.74
N GLY A 253 -31.11 -11.26 -19.50
CA GLY A 253 -30.53 -12.21 -20.46
C GLY A 253 -29.47 -11.64 -21.40
N TYR A 254 -29.24 -10.32 -21.40
CA TYR A 254 -28.31 -9.68 -22.34
C TYR A 254 -26.94 -10.37 -22.42
N ASP A 255 -26.33 -10.72 -21.28
CA ASP A 255 -24.97 -11.30 -21.22
C ASP A 255 -24.85 -12.71 -21.84
N TYR A 256 -25.92 -13.31 -22.38
CA TYR A 256 -25.93 -14.68 -22.90
C TYR A 256 -26.60 -14.79 -24.28
N VAL A 257 -25.93 -15.49 -25.20
CA VAL A 257 -26.56 -16.00 -26.43
C VAL A 257 -27.06 -17.43 -26.17
N GLY A 258 -28.33 -17.69 -26.46
CA GLY A 258 -29.02 -18.90 -26.03
C GLY A 258 -29.93 -19.54 -27.08
N TRP A 259 -29.98 -20.87 -27.06
CA TRP A 259 -30.75 -21.68 -28.01
C TRP A 259 -31.55 -22.78 -27.29
N ARG A 260 -32.71 -23.13 -27.84
CA ARG A 260 -33.57 -24.22 -27.34
C ARG A 260 -33.40 -25.49 -28.17
N ASN A 261 -33.29 -26.64 -27.51
CA ASN A 261 -33.07 -27.95 -28.14
C ASN A 261 -34.13 -28.29 -29.21
N GLU A 262 -35.41 -28.01 -28.94
CA GLU A 262 -36.53 -28.22 -29.88
C GLU A 262 -36.40 -27.48 -31.22
N SER A 263 -35.61 -26.40 -31.28
CA SER A 263 -35.36 -25.65 -32.52
C SER A 263 -34.25 -26.26 -33.40
N ALA A 264 -33.42 -27.14 -32.83
CA ALA A 264 -32.29 -27.75 -33.49
C ALA A 264 -32.67 -29.13 -34.05
N THR A 265 -32.95 -29.20 -35.35
CA THR A 265 -33.39 -30.43 -36.04
C THR A 265 -32.46 -31.64 -35.84
N ASN A 266 -31.17 -31.40 -35.62
CA ASN A 266 -30.15 -32.44 -35.45
C ASN A 266 -29.71 -32.64 -33.98
N GLY A 267 -30.32 -31.95 -33.00
CA GLY A 267 -29.93 -32.06 -31.58
C GLY A 267 -28.56 -31.47 -31.22
N TYR A 268 -28.05 -30.55 -32.04
CA TYR A 268 -26.86 -29.73 -31.78
C TYR A 268 -27.01 -28.34 -32.40
N ILE A 269 -26.26 -27.37 -31.88
CA ILE A 269 -25.95 -26.12 -32.62
C ILE A 269 -24.60 -26.27 -33.30
N GLU A 270 -24.44 -25.67 -34.48
CA GLU A 270 -23.17 -25.58 -35.19
C GLU A 270 -22.68 -24.13 -35.13
N ILE A 271 -21.46 -23.91 -34.63
CA ILE A 271 -20.78 -22.61 -34.67
C ILE A 271 -19.49 -22.78 -35.47
N MET A 272 -19.31 -21.95 -36.49
CA MET A 272 -18.11 -21.90 -37.33
C MET A 272 -17.28 -20.67 -36.95
N PHE A 273 -15.97 -20.85 -36.80
CA PHE A 273 -15.00 -19.84 -36.39
C PHE A 273 -13.94 -19.71 -37.48
N GLU A 274 -13.67 -18.48 -37.93
CA GLU A 274 -12.66 -18.19 -38.96
C GLU A 274 -11.57 -17.27 -38.40
N PHE A 275 -10.30 -17.61 -38.67
CA PHE A 275 -9.13 -16.98 -38.07
C PHE A 275 -8.27 -16.26 -39.11
N ASP A 276 -7.49 -15.28 -38.65
CA ASP A 276 -6.65 -14.39 -39.48
C ASP A 276 -5.57 -15.11 -40.30
N ARG A 277 -5.12 -16.28 -39.83
CA ARG A 277 -4.09 -17.12 -40.46
C ARG A 277 -4.20 -18.56 -39.97
N ILE A 278 -3.45 -19.48 -40.61
CA ILE A 278 -3.34 -20.87 -40.15
C ILE A 278 -2.63 -20.90 -38.78
N ARG A 279 -3.33 -21.43 -37.77
CA ARG A 279 -2.94 -21.45 -36.35
C ARG A 279 -2.97 -22.86 -35.77
N ASN A 280 -2.11 -23.09 -34.79
CA ASN A 280 -1.95 -24.33 -34.03
C ASN A 280 -2.82 -24.27 -32.77
N PHE A 281 -3.96 -24.94 -32.77
CA PHE A 281 -4.94 -24.83 -31.68
C PHE A 281 -4.68 -25.81 -30.54
N THR A 282 -4.41 -25.28 -29.34
CA THR A 282 -4.15 -26.09 -28.13
C THR A 282 -5.44 -26.42 -27.40
N THR A 283 -6.25 -25.40 -27.09
CA THR A 283 -7.52 -25.52 -26.35
C THR A 283 -8.51 -24.44 -26.76
N MET A 284 -9.79 -24.78 -26.77
CA MET A 284 -10.92 -23.85 -26.81
C MET A 284 -11.55 -23.78 -25.42
N LYS A 285 -12.07 -22.61 -25.02
CA LYS A 285 -12.81 -22.43 -23.77
C LYS A 285 -14.14 -21.77 -24.04
N VAL A 286 -15.21 -22.34 -23.50
CA VAL A 286 -16.59 -21.85 -23.66
C VAL A 286 -17.17 -21.57 -22.29
N HIS A 287 -17.62 -20.34 -22.03
CA HIS A 287 -18.32 -19.98 -20.81
C HIS A 287 -19.79 -20.35 -20.93
N CYS A 288 -20.23 -21.36 -20.17
CA CYS A 288 -21.58 -21.91 -20.23
C CYS A 288 -22.35 -21.65 -18.94
N ASN A 289 -23.64 -21.31 -19.05
CA ASN A 289 -24.55 -21.34 -17.90
C ASN A 289 -24.95 -22.78 -17.54
N ASN A 290 -25.14 -23.07 -16.25
CA ASN A 290 -25.57 -24.40 -15.77
C ASN A 290 -26.77 -24.33 -14.82
N MET A 291 -27.66 -23.33 -14.97
CA MET A 291 -28.84 -23.16 -14.11
C MET A 291 -29.94 -24.20 -14.42
N PHE A 292 -29.65 -25.48 -14.15
CA PHE A 292 -30.48 -26.63 -14.49
C PHE A 292 -31.88 -26.59 -13.86
N ALA A 293 -32.05 -25.85 -12.76
CA ALA A 293 -33.35 -25.57 -12.16
C ALA A 293 -34.34 -24.82 -13.09
N LYS A 294 -33.83 -24.15 -14.14
CA LYS A 294 -34.61 -23.51 -15.22
C LYS A 294 -34.48 -24.24 -16.57
N GLY A 295 -33.96 -25.48 -16.59
CA GLY A 295 -33.76 -26.29 -17.81
C GLY A 295 -32.52 -25.91 -18.64
N VAL A 296 -31.60 -25.13 -18.07
CA VAL A 296 -30.36 -24.68 -18.75
C VAL A 296 -29.18 -25.52 -18.27
N LYS A 297 -28.46 -26.15 -19.19
CA LYS A 297 -27.24 -26.92 -18.88
C LYS A 297 -26.10 -26.65 -19.85
N ILE A 298 -24.89 -26.97 -19.41
CA ILE A 298 -23.71 -27.12 -20.27
C ILE A 298 -23.97 -28.19 -21.36
N PHE A 299 -23.25 -28.11 -22.48
CA PHE A 299 -23.34 -29.11 -23.54
C PHE A 299 -22.87 -30.50 -23.09
N LYS A 300 -23.44 -31.57 -23.64
CA LYS A 300 -23.05 -32.96 -23.29
C LYS A 300 -21.76 -33.40 -23.99
N GLU A 301 -21.51 -32.86 -25.17
CA GLU A 301 -20.44 -33.26 -26.09
C GLU A 301 -20.25 -32.14 -27.11
N VAL A 302 -19.00 -31.89 -27.50
CA VAL A 302 -18.68 -31.06 -28.67
C VAL A 302 -17.86 -31.86 -29.68
N GLN A 303 -18.15 -31.66 -30.97
CA GLN A 303 -17.39 -32.21 -32.08
C GLN A 303 -16.77 -31.09 -32.92
N CYS A 304 -15.44 -30.99 -32.92
CA CYS A 304 -14.70 -29.94 -33.62
C CYS A 304 -14.08 -30.48 -34.91
N TYR A 305 -14.51 -29.94 -36.05
CA TYR A 305 -13.93 -30.15 -37.37
C TYR A 305 -12.97 -29.00 -37.71
N PHE A 306 -11.91 -29.30 -38.44
CA PHE A 306 -10.83 -28.36 -38.73
C PHE A 306 -10.70 -28.21 -40.25
N ARG A 307 -10.41 -26.98 -40.71
CA ARG A 307 -10.16 -26.66 -42.12
C ARG A 307 -8.85 -25.88 -42.18
N SER A 308 -7.86 -26.40 -42.89
CA SER A 308 -6.55 -25.77 -43.11
C SER A 308 -6.49 -25.10 -44.49
N GLU A 309 -6.96 -25.81 -45.52
CA GLU A 309 -7.09 -25.34 -46.90
C GLU A 309 -8.55 -25.00 -47.25
N ALA A 310 -8.78 -24.12 -48.22
CA ALA A 310 -10.07 -23.44 -48.40
C ALA A 310 -11.30 -24.33 -48.70
N ASN A 311 -11.10 -25.54 -49.26
CA ASN A 311 -12.18 -26.28 -49.94
C ASN A 311 -12.70 -27.55 -49.23
N GLU A 312 -11.96 -28.15 -48.28
CA GLU A 312 -12.39 -29.39 -47.62
C GLU A 312 -12.17 -29.36 -46.10
N TRP A 313 -13.12 -29.92 -45.34
CA TRP A 313 -13.02 -30.11 -43.90
C TRP A 313 -12.31 -31.43 -43.59
N GLU A 314 -11.45 -31.46 -42.56
CA GLU A 314 -10.85 -32.71 -42.09
C GLU A 314 -11.94 -33.73 -41.70
N PRO A 315 -11.88 -34.98 -42.19
CA PRO A 315 -12.92 -35.98 -41.95
C PRO A 315 -12.93 -36.50 -40.49
N ASN A 316 -11.83 -36.32 -39.76
CA ASN A 316 -11.69 -36.77 -38.38
C ASN A 316 -11.97 -35.62 -37.42
N ALA A 317 -13.15 -35.55 -36.81
CA ALA A 317 -13.45 -34.58 -35.76
C ALA A 317 -12.73 -34.88 -34.44
N VAL A 318 -12.40 -33.85 -33.65
CA VAL A 318 -12.16 -34.03 -32.21
C VAL A 318 -13.51 -34.04 -31.52
N SER A 319 -13.98 -35.21 -31.08
CA SER A 319 -15.10 -35.33 -30.14
C SER A 319 -14.57 -35.22 -28.70
N PHE A 320 -15.24 -34.42 -27.88
CA PHE A 320 -15.00 -34.31 -26.45
C PHE A 320 -16.32 -34.43 -25.68
N PRO A 321 -16.64 -35.60 -25.10
CA PRO A 321 -17.80 -35.79 -24.23
C PRO A 321 -17.54 -35.22 -22.83
N LEU A 322 -18.57 -34.62 -22.23
CA LEU A 322 -18.53 -34.00 -20.92
C LEU A 322 -19.26 -34.84 -19.87
N VAL A 323 -18.71 -34.83 -18.67
CA VAL A 323 -19.43 -35.30 -17.48
C VAL A 323 -20.38 -34.18 -17.06
N LEU A 324 -21.69 -34.42 -17.18
CA LEU A 324 -22.72 -33.47 -16.77
C LEU A 324 -22.68 -33.30 -15.25
N ASP A 325 -22.70 -32.04 -14.81
CA ASP A 325 -22.73 -31.66 -13.40
C ASP A 325 -24.15 -31.22 -13.00
N ASP A 326 -24.86 -32.14 -12.37
CA ASP A 326 -26.22 -31.93 -11.83
C ASP A 326 -26.21 -31.44 -10.37
N VAL A 327 -25.04 -31.06 -9.82
CA VAL A 327 -24.85 -30.67 -8.42
C VAL A 327 -24.61 -29.16 -8.29
N ASN A 328 -23.76 -28.58 -9.13
CA ASN A 328 -23.42 -27.15 -9.07
C ASN A 328 -24.12 -26.33 -10.19
N PRO A 329 -25.07 -25.43 -9.85
CA PRO A 329 -25.78 -24.62 -10.84
C PRO A 329 -24.97 -23.43 -11.40
N SER A 330 -23.79 -23.15 -10.87
CA SER A 330 -22.97 -22.01 -11.33
C SER A 330 -22.50 -22.15 -12.78
N ALA A 331 -22.42 -21.00 -13.44
CA ALA A 331 -21.80 -20.84 -14.76
C ALA A 331 -20.29 -21.08 -14.67
N ARG A 332 -19.69 -21.57 -15.76
CA ARG A 332 -18.26 -21.94 -15.78
C ARG A 332 -17.67 -21.98 -17.17
N PHE A 333 -16.35 -21.83 -17.25
CA PHE A 333 -15.58 -22.16 -18.44
C PHE A 333 -15.40 -23.68 -18.59
N VAL A 334 -15.90 -24.22 -19.70
CA VAL A 334 -15.63 -25.57 -20.16
C VAL A 334 -14.41 -25.52 -21.09
N THR A 335 -13.34 -26.23 -20.74
CA THR A 335 -12.11 -26.29 -21.55
C THR A 335 -12.11 -27.54 -22.42
N VAL A 336 -11.98 -27.36 -23.73
CA VAL A 336 -12.00 -28.40 -24.77
C VAL A 336 -10.60 -28.51 -25.38
N PRO A 337 -9.92 -29.66 -25.29
CA PRO A 337 -8.60 -29.84 -25.88
C PRO A 337 -8.69 -29.99 -27.41
N LEU A 338 -7.97 -29.13 -28.14
CA LEU A 338 -7.93 -29.13 -29.62
C LEU A 338 -6.69 -29.85 -30.19
N HIS A 339 -5.84 -30.41 -29.32
CA HIS A 339 -4.77 -31.37 -29.66
C HIS A 339 -3.70 -30.86 -30.63
N HIS A 340 -3.37 -29.56 -30.59
CA HIS A 340 -2.34 -28.94 -31.42
C HIS A 340 -2.59 -29.10 -32.93
N ARG A 341 -3.85 -28.97 -33.36
CA ARG A 341 -4.23 -29.09 -34.78
C ARG A 341 -4.12 -27.77 -35.53
N MET A 342 -3.63 -27.86 -36.76
CA MET A 342 -3.39 -26.72 -37.65
C MET A 342 -4.64 -26.39 -38.44
N ALA A 343 -5.21 -25.19 -38.28
CA ALA A 343 -6.40 -24.76 -39.02
C ALA A 343 -6.43 -23.25 -39.30
N SER A 344 -7.17 -22.85 -40.33
CA SER A 344 -7.60 -21.47 -40.59
C SER A 344 -9.08 -21.27 -40.23
N ALA A 345 -9.87 -22.35 -40.15
CA ALA A 345 -11.22 -22.32 -39.60
C ALA A 345 -11.55 -23.59 -38.79
N ILE A 346 -12.39 -23.44 -37.77
CA ILE A 346 -12.87 -24.52 -36.91
C ILE A 346 -14.40 -24.52 -36.92
N LYS A 347 -15.02 -25.68 -37.01
CA LYS A 347 -16.48 -25.85 -36.95
C LYS A 347 -16.85 -26.76 -35.79
N CYS A 348 -17.52 -26.20 -34.79
CA CYS A 348 -17.87 -26.88 -33.55
C CYS A 348 -19.36 -27.20 -33.52
N GLN A 349 -19.70 -28.49 -33.37
CA GLN A 349 -21.07 -28.96 -33.16
C GLN A 349 -21.27 -29.25 -31.67
N TYR A 350 -22.09 -28.46 -30.98
CA TYR A 350 -22.36 -28.57 -29.54
C TYR A 350 -23.70 -29.28 -29.30
N HIS A 351 -23.67 -30.45 -28.66
CA HIS A 351 -24.87 -31.23 -28.39
C HIS A 351 -25.55 -30.83 -27.08
N PHE A 352 -26.87 -30.64 -27.13
CA PHE A 352 -27.68 -30.31 -25.97
C PHE A 352 -27.66 -31.42 -24.89
N ALA A 353 -27.60 -31.01 -23.62
CA ALA A 353 -27.81 -31.88 -22.46
C ALA A 353 -29.21 -31.75 -21.83
N ASP A 354 -29.92 -30.65 -22.11
CA ASP A 354 -31.22 -30.29 -21.54
C ASP A 354 -32.04 -29.44 -22.55
N THR A 355 -33.11 -28.79 -22.11
CA THR A 355 -34.00 -27.97 -22.94
C THR A 355 -33.32 -26.73 -23.53
N TRP A 356 -32.38 -26.12 -22.80
CA TRP A 356 -31.67 -24.92 -23.20
C TRP A 356 -30.15 -25.03 -23.01
N MET A 357 -29.42 -24.35 -23.89
CA MET A 357 -27.97 -24.17 -23.85
C MET A 357 -27.66 -22.69 -24.10
N MET A 358 -26.77 -22.11 -23.30
CA MET A 358 -26.46 -20.68 -23.32
C MET A 358 -24.97 -20.44 -23.11
N PHE A 359 -24.35 -19.61 -23.96
CA PHE A 359 -22.96 -19.22 -23.88
C PHE A 359 -22.84 -17.70 -23.71
N SER A 360 -21.84 -17.23 -22.96
CA SER A 360 -21.50 -15.81 -22.90
C SER A 360 -20.18 -15.47 -23.57
N GLU A 361 -19.20 -16.37 -23.57
CA GLU A 361 -17.83 -16.10 -24.02
C GLU A 361 -17.19 -17.36 -24.62
N ILE A 362 -16.43 -17.23 -25.71
CA ILE A 362 -15.71 -18.30 -26.40
C ILE A 362 -14.31 -17.79 -26.77
N THR A 363 -13.28 -18.43 -26.23
CA THR A 363 -11.86 -18.07 -26.48
C THR A 363 -11.04 -19.26 -26.96
N PHE A 364 -10.06 -18.99 -27.81
CA PHE A 364 -9.13 -19.98 -28.35
C PHE A 364 -7.70 -19.67 -27.92
N GLN A 365 -6.99 -20.72 -27.48
CA GLN A 365 -5.55 -20.67 -27.24
C GLN A 365 -4.83 -21.33 -28.41
N SER A 366 -4.04 -20.54 -29.14
CA SER A 366 -3.33 -20.99 -30.34
C SER A 366 -1.98 -20.30 -30.54
N ASP A 367 -1.07 -20.98 -31.27
CA ASP A 367 0.21 -20.43 -31.73
C ASP A 367 0.21 -20.31 -33.26
N ALA A 368 0.81 -19.25 -33.83
CA ALA A 368 0.88 -19.10 -35.30
C ALA A 368 1.98 -20.00 -35.91
N ALA A 369 1.70 -20.70 -37.01
CA ALA A 369 2.70 -21.52 -37.69
C ALA A 369 3.47 -20.73 -38.78
N MET A 370 4.80 -20.80 -38.73
CA MET A 370 5.65 -20.41 -39.86
C MET A 370 5.76 -21.58 -40.86
N TYR A 371 5.24 -21.40 -42.06
CA TYR A 371 5.48 -22.33 -43.17
C TYR A 371 6.85 -22.04 -43.81
N ASN A 372 7.78 -22.97 -43.62
CA ASN A 372 9.11 -22.89 -44.23
C ASN A 372 9.11 -23.75 -45.52
N ASN A 373 8.87 -23.12 -46.68
CA ASN A 373 8.92 -23.82 -47.96
C ASN A 373 10.36 -24.22 -48.29
N SER A 374 10.59 -25.51 -48.58
CA SER A 374 11.92 -26.10 -48.72
C SER A 374 12.35 -26.25 -50.18
N GLY A 375 13.65 -26.07 -50.45
CA GLY A 375 14.21 -26.07 -51.81
C GLY A 375 15.74 -26.18 -51.89
N ALA A 376 16.28 -27.34 -51.48
CA ALA A 376 17.66 -27.84 -51.70
C ALA A 376 18.85 -27.18 -50.95
N LEU A 377 19.80 -28.04 -50.55
CA LEU A 377 21.11 -27.74 -49.94
C LEU A 377 22.20 -27.52 -51.01
N PRO A 378 23.25 -26.72 -50.74
CA PRO A 378 24.53 -27.36 -50.37
C PRO A 378 25.44 -26.58 -49.38
N THR A 379 26.14 -27.38 -48.54
CA THR A 379 27.51 -27.16 -47.97
C THR A 379 27.87 -25.89 -47.15
N SER A 380 28.35 -26.18 -45.93
CA SER A 380 29.01 -25.37 -44.88
C SER A 380 30.29 -24.59 -45.27
N PRO A 381 30.87 -23.74 -44.38
CA PRO A 381 30.26 -22.89 -43.34
C PRO A 381 30.90 -21.46 -43.23
N VAL A 382 30.12 -20.37 -43.28
CA VAL A 382 30.57 -19.03 -42.84
C VAL A 382 29.40 -18.29 -42.17
N ALA A 383 29.66 -17.59 -41.06
CA ALA A 383 28.65 -16.83 -40.31
C ALA A 383 28.20 -15.56 -41.04
N PRO A 384 26.92 -15.17 -40.90
CA PRO A 384 26.65 -13.80 -40.48
C PRO A 384 25.41 -13.60 -39.57
N THR A 385 25.53 -12.59 -38.69
CA THR A 385 24.48 -11.67 -38.17
C THR A 385 23.08 -12.17 -37.84
N THR A 386 22.76 -12.19 -36.55
CA THR A 386 21.40 -12.11 -35.99
C THR A 386 20.73 -10.76 -36.28
N TYR A 387 19.49 -10.81 -36.78
CA TYR A 387 18.47 -9.79 -36.54
C TYR A 387 17.25 -10.51 -35.94
N ASP A 388 16.73 -10.01 -34.82
CA ASP A 388 15.61 -10.60 -34.08
C ASP A 388 14.61 -9.49 -33.71
N PRO A 389 13.36 -9.54 -34.23
CA PRO A 389 12.29 -8.63 -33.84
C PRO A 389 11.22 -9.38 -33.02
N MET A 390 11.36 -9.40 -31.68
CA MET A 390 10.27 -9.80 -30.78
C MET A 390 10.13 -8.86 -29.58
N LEU A 391 9.33 -7.81 -29.78
CA LEU A 391 8.79 -6.98 -28.71
C LEU A 391 7.74 -7.78 -27.89
N LYS A 392 7.73 -7.63 -26.56
CA LYS A 392 6.68 -8.17 -25.67
C LYS A 392 6.00 -7.04 -24.91
N VAL A 393 4.68 -7.09 -24.82
CA VAL A 393 3.82 -6.13 -24.12
C VAL A 393 3.37 -6.73 -22.78
N ASP A 394 3.43 -5.95 -21.69
CA ASP A 394 3.14 -6.38 -20.31
C ASP A 394 1.75 -5.94 -19.81
N ASP A 395 1.01 -6.86 -19.19
CA ASP A 395 -0.45 -6.79 -18.97
C ASP A 395 -0.86 -6.43 -17.51
N SER A 396 -0.07 -5.60 -16.81
CA SER A 396 -0.11 -5.50 -15.33
C SER A 396 -0.82 -4.27 -14.74
N ASN A 397 -0.67 -3.10 -15.36
CA ASN A 397 -0.87 -1.81 -14.68
C ASN A 397 -2.34 -1.48 -14.32
N THR A 398 -3.27 -1.94 -15.14
CA THR A 398 -4.68 -1.51 -15.11
C THR A 398 -5.46 -2.10 -13.94
N ARG A 399 -5.10 -3.32 -13.49
CA ARG A 399 -5.72 -3.98 -12.31
C ARG A 399 -5.46 -3.21 -11.02
N ILE A 400 -4.31 -2.55 -10.92
CA ILE A 400 -3.91 -1.75 -9.75
C ILE A 400 -4.74 -0.46 -9.68
N LEU A 401 -4.97 0.19 -10.83
CA LEU A 401 -5.69 1.47 -10.93
C LEU A 401 -7.17 1.35 -10.49
N ILE A 402 -7.83 0.26 -10.87
CA ILE A 402 -9.24 -0.01 -10.50
C ILE A 402 -9.38 -0.21 -8.98
N GLY A 403 -8.42 -0.89 -8.35
CA GLY A 403 -8.37 -1.03 -6.89
C GLY A 403 -8.25 0.31 -6.17
N CYS A 404 -7.45 1.25 -6.71
CA CYS A 404 -7.31 2.59 -6.16
C CYS A 404 -8.59 3.43 -6.28
N LEU A 405 -9.29 3.37 -7.43
CA LEU A 405 -10.53 4.13 -7.65
C LEU A 405 -11.67 3.68 -6.73
N VAL A 406 -11.86 2.37 -6.55
CA VAL A 406 -12.85 1.82 -5.61
C VAL A 406 -12.53 2.26 -4.17
N ALA A 407 -11.25 2.23 -3.76
CA ALA A 407 -10.84 2.71 -2.44
C ALA A 407 -11.16 4.20 -2.23
N ILE A 408 -10.92 5.06 -3.22
CA ILE A 408 -11.21 6.51 -3.15
C ILE A 408 -12.72 6.76 -2.96
N ILE A 409 -13.58 6.02 -3.66
CA ILE A 409 -15.04 6.14 -3.53
C ILE A 409 -15.51 5.75 -2.12
N PHE A 410 -14.99 4.65 -1.56
CA PHE A 410 -15.29 4.27 -0.18
C PHE A 410 -14.77 5.28 0.86
N ILE A 411 -13.61 5.89 0.62
CA ILE A 411 -13.08 6.97 1.47
C ILE A 411 -13.98 8.21 1.42
N LEU A 412 -14.46 8.62 0.24
CA LEU A 412 -15.39 9.74 0.09
C LEU A 412 -16.73 9.48 0.80
N LEU A 413 -17.29 8.28 0.66
CA LEU A 413 -18.50 7.87 1.40
C LEU A 413 -18.28 7.89 2.92
N ALA A 414 -17.13 7.41 3.41
CA ALA A 414 -16.78 7.47 4.82
C ALA A 414 -16.66 8.92 5.32
N ILE A 415 -16.05 9.82 4.54
CA ILE A 415 -15.94 11.25 4.86
C ILE A 415 -17.33 11.90 4.93
N ILE A 416 -18.22 11.61 3.98
CA ILE A 416 -19.61 12.12 3.99
C ILE A 416 -20.36 11.64 5.25
N VAL A 417 -20.24 10.36 5.60
CA VAL A 417 -20.82 9.81 6.84
C VAL A 417 -20.24 10.48 8.08
N ILE A 418 -18.92 10.71 8.14
CA ILE A 418 -18.26 11.42 9.26
C ILE A 418 -18.73 12.88 9.35
N ILE A 419 -18.94 13.58 8.22
CA ILE A 419 -19.47 14.95 8.21
C ILE A 419 -20.91 14.98 8.72
N LEU A 420 -21.78 14.09 8.25
CA LEU A 420 -23.16 13.99 8.73
C LEU A 420 -23.22 13.59 10.21
N TRP A 421 -22.36 12.68 10.65
CA TRP A 421 -22.22 12.27 12.05
C TRP A 421 -21.73 13.44 12.93
N ARG A 422 -20.74 14.21 12.46
CA ARG A 422 -20.24 15.42 13.13
C ARG A 422 -21.32 16.49 13.24
N GLN A 423 -22.10 16.73 12.18
CA GLN A 423 -23.24 17.67 12.24
C GLN A 423 -24.33 17.20 13.21
N PHE A 424 -24.62 15.90 13.25
CA PHE A 424 -25.55 15.32 14.23
C PHE A 424 -25.03 15.46 15.68
N TRP A 425 -23.74 15.22 15.91
CA TRP A 425 -23.11 15.38 17.22
C TRP A 425 -22.92 16.85 17.63
N GLN A 426 -22.67 17.78 16.71
CA GLN A 426 -22.65 19.22 17.03
C GLN A 426 -24.02 19.68 17.53
N LYS A 427 -25.13 19.27 16.89
CA LYS A 427 -26.50 19.54 17.35
C LYS A 427 -26.84 18.89 18.71
N MET A 428 -26.17 17.79 19.07
CA MET A 428 -26.27 17.17 20.40
C MET A 428 -25.39 17.87 21.45
N LEU A 429 -24.19 18.33 21.05
CA LEU A 429 -23.24 19.04 21.92
C LEU A 429 -23.70 20.45 22.27
N GLU A 430 -24.34 21.19 21.35
CA GLU A 430 -25.00 22.47 21.68
C GLU A 430 -26.12 22.31 22.72
N LYS A 431 -26.80 21.16 22.75
CA LYS A 431 -27.79 20.81 23.78
C LYS A 431 -27.17 20.31 25.09
N ALA A 432 -25.89 19.94 25.10
CA ALA A 432 -25.16 19.48 26.27
C ALA A 432 -24.31 20.58 26.94
N SER A 433 -23.68 21.47 26.17
CA SER A 433 -22.84 22.55 26.73
C SER A 433 -23.66 23.57 27.51
N ARG A 434 -24.91 23.84 27.08
CA ARG A 434 -25.90 24.65 27.83
C ARG A 434 -26.41 23.99 29.13
N ARG A 435 -25.85 22.85 29.56
CA ARG A 435 -26.17 22.21 30.84
C ARG A 435 -24.94 21.88 31.68
N MET A 436 -23.78 21.61 31.06
CA MET A 436 -22.56 21.39 31.83
C MET A 436 -22.03 22.65 32.53
N LEU A 437 -22.28 23.86 32.00
CA LEU A 437 -21.86 25.09 32.69
C LEU A 437 -22.61 25.35 34.02
N ASP A 438 -23.87 24.89 34.15
CA ASP A 438 -24.65 25.04 35.39
C ASP A 438 -24.24 24.00 36.46
N ASP A 439 -23.96 22.76 36.05
CA ASP A 439 -23.53 21.69 36.95
C ASP A 439 -22.09 21.93 37.49
N GLU A 440 -21.17 22.48 36.68
CA GLU A 440 -19.78 22.68 37.08
C GLU A 440 -19.58 23.89 38.02
N MET A 441 -20.41 24.94 37.91
CA MET A 441 -20.41 26.08 38.84
C MET A 441 -20.96 25.72 40.23
N THR A 442 -21.73 24.64 40.34
CA THR A 442 -22.40 24.21 41.59
C THR A 442 -21.51 23.29 42.45
N VAL A 443 -20.48 22.65 41.86
CA VAL A 443 -19.64 21.65 42.54
C VAL A 443 -18.37 22.25 43.17
N SER A 444 -17.92 23.43 42.75
CA SER A 444 -16.74 24.11 43.31
C SER A 444 -16.98 24.89 44.62
N LEU A 445 -18.18 24.82 45.20
CA LEU A 445 -18.58 25.62 46.37
C LEU A 445 -19.27 24.82 47.50
N SER A 446 -18.80 23.61 47.81
CA SER A 446 -19.21 22.92 49.05
C SER A 446 -18.21 21.90 49.62
N LEU A 447 -17.30 22.38 50.48
CA LEU A 447 -16.91 21.68 51.72
C LEU A 447 -16.26 22.70 52.70
N PRO A 448 -16.59 22.72 54.02
CA PRO A 448 -16.30 23.88 54.87
C PRO A 448 -15.30 23.63 56.01
N SER A 449 -14.68 24.73 56.47
CA SER A 449 -14.04 24.97 57.80
C SER A 449 -12.86 24.05 58.20
N GLU A 450 -11.78 24.51 58.83
CA GLU A 450 -11.60 25.41 60.01
C GLU A 450 -10.20 26.08 59.95
N SER A 451 -9.84 27.14 60.70
CA SER A 451 -10.56 28.17 61.45
C SER A 451 -9.59 29.30 61.86
N SER A 452 -10.09 30.38 62.49
CA SER A 452 -9.36 31.55 63.04
C SER A 452 -8.90 32.61 62.01
N MET A 453 -9.08 33.93 62.21
CA MET A 453 -9.75 34.63 63.31
C MET A 453 -10.11 36.10 62.95
N PHE A 454 -10.99 36.70 63.77
CA PHE A 454 -11.29 38.14 63.95
C PHE A 454 -12.16 38.95 62.95
N ASN A 455 -13.42 39.13 63.40
CA ASN A 455 -14.15 40.39 63.61
C ASN A 455 -14.75 41.21 62.45
N ASN A 456 -16.09 41.08 62.39
CA ASN A 456 -17.07 42.12 62.75
C ASN A 456 -17.32 43.36 61.86
N ASN A 457 -18.57 43.36 61.39
CA ASN A 457 -19.59 44.42 61.56
C ASN A 457 -19.75 45.54 60.52
N ARG A 458 -20.74 45.26 59.64
CA ARG A 458 -22.04 45.96 59.54
C ARG A 458 -22.10 47.38 58.93
N SER A 459 -23.28 47.62 58.35
CA SER A 459 -23.84 48.89 57.84
C SER A 459 -23.11 49.51 56.62
N SER A 460 -23.81 50.07 55.63
CA SER A 460 -25.27 50.19 55.42
C SER A 460 -25.58 50.47 53.96
N SER A 461 -26.63 49.84 53.42
CA SER A 461 -27.39 50.40 52.29
C SER A 461 -28.09 51.69 52.74
N PRO A 462 -28.31 52.66 51.84
CA PRO A 462 -29.60 52.62 51.15
C PRO A 462 -29.56 53.01 49.65
N SER A 463 -30.69 52.74 49.00
CA SER A 463 -31.35 53.44 47.86
C SER A 463 -30.80 54.82 47.47
N GLU A 464 -30.92 55.33 46.23
CA GLU A 464 -31.75 54.94 45.07
C GLU A 464 -31.31 55.75 43.82
N GLN A 465 -31.98 55.51 42.68
CA GLN A 465 -32.04 56.37 41.47
C GLN A 465 -30.73 56.51 40.63
N GLU A 466 -30.63 55.96 39.42
CA GLU A 466 -31.46 56.06 38.19
C GLU A 466 -31.03 57.19 37.23
N SER A 467 -30.71 56.81 35.99
CA SER A 467 -31.32 57.44 34.81
C SER A 467 -31.27 56.46 33.63
N ASN A 468 -32.41 56.30 32.95
CA ASN A 468 -32.67 55.25 31.98
C ASN A 468 -32.85 55.82 30.56
N SER A 469 -32.50 54.99 29.57
CA SER A 469 -33.12 54.89 28.23
C SER A 469 -33.10 56.09 27.26
N THR A 470 -32.97 55.76 25.96
CA THR A 470 -33.42 56.62 24.85
C THR A 470 -33.85 55.77 23.65
N TYR A 471 -35.17 55.56 23.51
CA TYR A 471 -35.84 55.58 22.21
C TYR A 471 -35.99 57.08 21.82
N ASP A 472 -36.19 57.53 20.57
CA ASP A 472 -37.08 56.98 19.53
C ASP A 472 -36.79 57.53 18.10
N ARG A 473 -37.59 57.06 17.15
CA ARG A 473 -37.75 57.34 15.70
C ARG A 473 -37.72 58.84 15.27
N ILE A 474 -37.53 59.19 13.98
CA ILE A 474 -38.60 59.23 12.93
C ILE A 474 -38.04 59.28 11.47
N PHE A 475 -38.79 58.65 10.55
CA PHE A 475 -38.66 58.52 9.06
C PHE A 475 -38.91 59.84 8.28
N PRO A 476 -38.58 60.01 6.95
CA PRO A 476 -38.99 59.21 5.76
C PRO A 476 -37.90 59.00 4.67
N LEU A 477 -38.04 58.32 3.51
CA LEU A 477 -39.05 57.46 2.85
C LEU A 477 -38.34 56.50 1.85
N ARG A 478 -39.03 55.45 1.37
CA ARG A 478 -38.61 54.43 0.36
C ARG A 478 -38.77 54.94 -1.12
N PRO A 479 -38.45 54.21 -2.24
CA PRO A 479 -38.46 52.74 -2.45
C PRO A 479 -37.44 52.02 -3.41
N ASP A 480 -37.27 50.71 -3.16
CA ASP A 480 -37.34 49.52 -4.04
C ASP A 480 -36.37 49.15 -5.23
N TYR A 481 -35.87 47.89 -5.15
CA TYR A 481 -35.79 46.79 -6.17
C TYR A 481 -34.67 46.62 -7.26
N GLN A 482 -34.19 45.35 -7.31
CA GLN A 482 -33.69 44.46 -8.41
C GLN A 482 -32.64 44.85 -9.50
N GLU A 483 -31.49 44.15 -9.42
CA GLU A 483 -30.88 43.27 -10.47
C GLU A 483 -30.45 43.87 -11.86
N PRO A 484 -29.89 43.12 -12.84
CA PRO A 484 -28.48 43.34 -13.21
C PRO A 484 -28.21 43.83 -14.67
N SER A 485 -26.92 44.09 -14.94
CA SER A 485 -26.17 43.88 -16.21
C SER A 485 -25.57 45.08 -16.98
N ARG A 486 -24.33 44.83 -17.45
CA ARG A 486 -23.66 45.24 -18.72
C ARG A 486 -23.37 46.73 -19.09
N LEU A 487 -22.05 46.94 -19.26
CA LEU A 487 -21.33 47.54 -20.43
C LEU A 487 -21.18 49.07 -20.60
N ILE A 488 -19.94 49.45 -20.99
CA ILE A 488 -19.58 50.53 -21.97
C ILE A 488 -19.71 52.00 -21.45
N ARG A 489 -18.76 52.96 -21.61
CA ARG A 489 -17.53 53.09 -22.44
C ARG A 489 -16.59 54.24 -21.99
N LYS A 490 -15.27 54.13 -22.31
CA LYS A 490 -14.31 55.14 -22.87
C LYS A 490 -14.08 56.54 -22.21
N LEU A 491 -12.85 56.89 -21.78
CA LEU A 491 -11.72 57.63 -22.47
C LEU A 491 -11.67 59.14 -22.12
N PRO A 492 -10.60 59.97 -22.44
CA PRO A 492 -9.41 59.80 -23.33
C PRO A 492 -8.04 59.81 -22.58
N GLU A 493 -6.85 59.46 -23.12
CA GLU A 493 -6.19 59.40 -24.47
C GLU A 493 -5.26 60.60 -24.79
N PHE A 494 -3.95 60.34 -25.01
CA PHE A 494 -3.05 61.08 -25.94
C PHE A 494 -1.65 60.40 -26.10
N ALA A 495 -1.49 59.62 -27.19
CA ALA A 495 -0.41 59.68 -28.21
C ALA A 495 1.11 59.40 -27.85
N PRO A 496 2.05 59.24 -28.85
CA PRO A 496 2.86 58.01 -28.95
C PRO A 496 4.35 58.18 -29.37
N GLY A 497 5.01 57.06 -29.75
CA GLY A 497 6.28 56.98 -30.52
C GLY A 497 7.28 55.94 -29.98
N GLU A 498 8.27 55.40 -30.70
CA GLU A 498 8.49 55.12 -32.14
C GLU A 498 9.80 54.28 -32.27
N GLU A 499 10.03 53.54 -33.37
CA GLU A 499 11.36 53.04 -33.85
C GLU A 499 12.18 52.01 -32.99
N GLU A 500 13.10 51.14 -33.49
CA GLU A 500 13.33 50.47 -34.80
C GLU A 500 14.33 49.27 -34.64
N SER A 501 14.47 48.41 -35.68
CA SER A 501 15.67 47.61 -36.11
C SER A 501 16.45 46.71 -35.10
N GLY A 502 16.72 45.41 -35.31
CA GLY A 502 17.63 44.79 -36.33
C GLY A 502 18.91 44.23 -35.66
N CYS A 503 19.76 43.32 -36.18
CA CYS A 503 19.83 42.40 -37.34
C CYS A 503 20.86 41.28 -36.98
N SER A 504 20.52 39.97 -36.98
CA SER A 504 20.80 38.92 -38.00
C SER A 504 22.28 38.54 -38.33
N GLY A 505 22.55 37.23 -38.53
CA GLY A 505 23.85 36.63 -38.93
C GLY A 505 24.31 35.49 -37.98
N VAL A 506 24.04 34.19 -38.18
CA VAL A 506 24.38 33.24 -39.28
C VAL A 506 25.89 32.95 -39.43
N VAL A 507 26.30 31.69 -39.18
CA VAL A 507 27.18 30.82 -40.01
C VAL A 507 27.62 29.56 -39.21
N LYS A 508 27.32 28.37 -39.74
CA LYS A 508 27.92 27.03 -39.42
C LYS A 508 29.17 26.84 -40.31
N PRO A 509 30.18 25.96 -40.03
CA PRO A 509 30.08 24.59 -40.59
C PRO A 509 31.00 23.44 -40.02
N VAL A 510 30.70 22.21 -40.51
CA VAL A 510 31.49 20.93 -40.62
C VAL A 510 31.84 20.08 -39.36
N GLN A 511 31.67 18.76 -39.51
CA GLN A 511 31.99 17.63 -38.59
C GLN A 511 33.43 17.09 -38.76
N PRO A 512 33.86 16.07 -37.96
CA PRO A 512 33.91 14.71 -38.56
C PRO A 512 33.62 13.50 -37.60
N SER A 513 32.77 12.58 -38.09
CA SER A 513 32.79 11.09 -38.01
C SER A 513 33.12 10.27 -36.72
N GLY A 514 32.11 9.56 -36.21
CA GLY A 514 32.14 8.14 -35.73
C GLY A 514 32.59 7.83 -34.28
N PRO A 515 32.22 6.67 -33.68
CA PRO A 515 31.46 5.52 -34.22
C PRO A 515 30.07 5.28 -33.55
N GLU A 516 29.47 4.12 -33.84
CA GLU A 516 28.06 3.72 -33.59
C GLU A 516 27.64 3.61 -32.11
N GLY A 517 26.36 3.89 -31.82
CA GLY A 517 25.75 3.85 -30.48
C GLY A 517 24.53 2.92 -30.38
N VAL A 518 24.31 2.38 -29.19
CA VAL A 518 23.28 1.37 -28.82
C VAL A 518 21.91 2.05 -28.60
N PRO A 519 20.75 1.37 -28.80
CA PRO A 519 19.43 2.00 -28.73
C PRO A 519 19.04 2.51 -27.33
N HIS A 520 18.58 3.76 -27.26
CA HIS A 520 18.17 4.42 -26.02
C HIS A 520 16.81 3.91 -25.48
N TYR A 521 16.83 3.08 -24.43
CA TYR A 521 15.63 2.65 -23.68
C TYR A 521 15.46 3.45 -22.38
N ALA A 522 15.12 4.74 -22.47
CA ALA A 522 14.87 5.56 -21.27
C ALA A 522 13.91 6.77 -21.46
N GLU A 523 12.92 6.69 -22.35
CA GLU A 523 11.82 7.68 -22.40
C GLU A 523 10.52 7.15 -21.79
N ALA A 524 10.48 7.22 -20.45
CA ALA A 524 9.22 7.39 -19.73
C ALA A 524 9.01 8.88 -19.43
N ASP A 525 7.77 9.37 -19.53
CA ASP A 525 7.45 10.78 -19.30
C ASP A 525 7.51 11.17 -17.81
N ILE A 526 8.60 11.84 -17.43
CA ILE A 526 8.74 12.48 -16.11
C ILE A 526 8.16 13.89 -16.20
N VAL A 527 6.84 14.00 -16.44
CA VAL A 527 6.13 15.29 -16.54
C VAL A 527 5.14 15.46 -15.40
N ASN A 528 5.66 15.77 -14.20
CA ASN A 528 5.10 16.78 -13.29
C ASN A 528 5.92 16.94 -11.99
N LEU A 529 7.21 17.25 -12.12
CA LEU A 529 7.96 17.93 -11.05
C LEU A 529 7.69 19.45 -11.15
N GLN A 530 6.49 19.88 -10.72
CA GLN A 530 6.25 21.30 -10.46
C GLN A 530 7.14 21.76 -9.30
N GLY A 531 8.29 22.34 -9.64
CA GLY A 531 9.15 23.06 -8.69
C GLY A 531 10.57 22.53 -8.46
N VAL A 532 11.31 22.12 -9.50
CA VAL A 532 12.78 22.01 -9.44
C VAL A 532 13.44 22.59 -10.69
N THR A 533 13.47 23.92 -10.77
CA THR A 533 14.52 24.61 -11.56
C THR A 533 15.85 24.38 -10.85
N GLY A 534 16.88 23.92 -11.58
CA GLY A 534 18.14 23.40 -11.03
C GLY A 534 18.69 24.18 -9.82
N GLY A 535 18.45 23.65 -8.62
CA GLY A 535 18.67 24.27 -7.32
C GLY A 535 18.96 23.21 -6.26
N ASN A 536 19.75 23.56 -5.24
CA ASN A 536 20.40 22.61 -4.33
C ASN A 536 19.50 22.09 -3.20
N THR A 537 18.30 21.60 -3.49
CA THR A 537 17.42 21.02 -2.44
C THR A 537 16.59 19.87 -2.99
N TYR A 538 16.99 18.64 -2.72
CA TYR A 538 16.21 17.45 -3.14
C TYR A 538 15.11 17.14 -2.12
N SER A 539 15.29 17.55 -0.86
CA SER A 539 14.24 17.50 0.16
C SER A 539 13.11 18.52 -0.11
N VAL A 540 12.14 18.16 -0.96
CA VAL A 540 10.87 18.89 -1.01
C VAL A 540 9.99 18.40 0.16
N PRO A 541 9.58 19.27 1.10
CA PRO A 541 8.78 18.86 2.24
C PRO A 541 7.39 18.39 1.80
N ALA A 542 6.95 17.22 2.29
CA ALA A 542 5.54 16.82 2.26
C ALA A 542 4.74 17.57 3.35
N VAL A 543 4.84 18.90 3.34
CA VAL A 543 4.28 19.79 4.36
C VAL A 543 2.95 20.36 3.87
N THR A 544 1.88 19.98 4.56
CA THR A 544 0.59 20.69 4.48
C THR A 544 0.78 22.16 4.82
N MET A 545 0.14 23.05 4.05
CA MET A 545 0.24 24.52 4.18
C MET A 545 0.02 25.04 5.62
N ASP A 546 -0.71 24.31 6.46
CA ASP A 546 -0.98 24.67 7.86
C ASP A 546 0.30 24.82 8.73
N LEU A 547 1.38 24.09 8.43
CA LEU A 547 2.65 24.16 9.17
C LEU A 547 3.56 25.35 8.76
N LEU A 548 3.11 26.16 7.80
CA LEU A 548 3.71 27.45 7.45
C LEU A 548 3.02 28.63 8.17
N SER A 549 1.89 28.40 8.84
CA SER A 549 1.15 29.42 9.61
C SER A 549 1.63 29.60 11.05
N GLY A 550 2.51 28.72 11.55
CA GLY A 550 2.98 28.74 12.94
C GLY A 550 4.29 29.51 13.13
N LYS A 551 4.22 30.61 13.90
CA LYS A 551 5.31 31.43 14.50
C LYS A 551 6.71 31.26 13.90
N ASP A 552 7.23 32.32 13.28
CA ASP A 552 8.61 32.38 12.82
C ASP A 552 9.61 31.99 13.92
N VAL A 553 10.38 30.93 13.64
CA VAL A 553 11.55 30.56 14.44
C VAL A 553 12.64 31.55 14.08
N ALA A 554 12.92 32.50 14.98
CA ALA A 554 14.01 33.45 14.81
C ALA A 554 15.34 32.69 14.86
N VAL A 555 15.97 32.53 13.70
CA VAL A 555 17.35 32.04 13.60
C VAL A 555 18.29 33.18 13.96
N GLU A 556 19.24 32.95 14.85
CA GLU A 556 20.13 34.00 15.33
C GLU A 556 21.17 34.39 14.26
N GLU A 557 21.25 35.69 13.95
CA GLU A 557 22.21 36.26 13.00
C GLU A 557 23.60 36.34 13.63
N PHE A 558 24.60 35.77 12.97
CA PHE A 558 25.98 35.76 13.41
C PHE A 558 26.79 36.92 12.80
N PRO A 559 27.57 37.69 13.59
CA PRO A 559 28.41 38.76 13.06
C PRO A 559 29.54 38.20 12.18
N ARG A 560 29.41 38.34 10.85
CA ARG A 560 30.40 37.87 9.85
C ARG A 560 31.86 38.21 10.18
N LYS A 561 32.11 39.36 10.82
CA LYS A 561 33.45 39.83 11.22
C LYS A 561 34.16 38.94 12.25
N LEU A 562 33.44 38.01 12.88
CA LEU A 562 33.97 37.03 13.85
C LEU A 562 34.23 35.65 13.20
N LEU A 563 34.07 35.52 11.87
CA LEU A 563 34.42 34.32 11.10
C LEU A 563 35.83 34.50 10.51
N THR A 564 36.78 33.68 10.96
CA THR A 564 38.14 33.64 10.38
C THR A 564 38.25 32.43 9.46
N PHE A 565 38.38 32.67 8.15
CA PHE A 565 38.59 31.62 7.15
C PHE A 565 39.90 30.82 7.40
N LYS A 566 39.85 29.50 7.19
CA LYS A 566 41.00 28.59 7.30
C LYS A 566 41.27 27.83 6.01
N GLU A 567 40.29 27.07 5.53
CA GLU A 567 40.44 26.14 4.39
C GLU A 567 39.12 25.98 3.62
N LYS A 568 39.17 25.75 2.31
CA LYS A 568 37.99 25.44 1.49
C LYS A 568 37.76 23.93 1.51
N LEU A 569 36.66 23.49 2.14
CA LEU A 569 36.32 22.08 2.31
C LEU A 569 35.60 21.48 1.08
N GLY A 570 34.90 22.31 0.30
CA GLY A 570 34.19 21.85 -0.87
C GLY A 570 33.55 22.96 -1.71
N GLU A 571 33.09 22.58 -2.90
CA GLU A 571 32.42 23.47 -3.85
C GLU A 571 31.20 22.76 -4.45
N GLY A 572 30.05 23.40 -4.37
CA GLY A 572 28.82 22.98 -5.02
C GLY A 572 28.38 23.96 -6.10
N GLN A 573 27.32 23.58 -6.84
CA GLN A 573 26.87 24.28 -8.05
C GLN A 573 26.69 25.81 -7.90
N PHE A 574 26.27 26.29 -6.72
CA PHE A 574 25.95 27.70 -6.45
C PHE A 574 26.66 28.29 -5.21
N GLY A 575 27.52 27.53 -4.54
CA GLY A 575 28.06 27.90 -3.23
C GLY A 575 29.29 27.08 -2.85
N GLU A 576 30.09 27.61 -1.94
CA GLU A 576 31.31 26.98 -1.41
C GLU A 576 31.12 26.62 0.07
N VAL A 577 31.86 25.65 0.58
CA VAL A 577 31.94 25.39 2.03
C VAL A 577 33.37 25.57 2.50
N HIS A 578 33.50 26.31 3.59
CA HIS A 578 34.77 26.69 4.18
C HIS A 578 34.85 26.24 5.63
N LEU A 579 36.01 25.78 6.05
CA LEU A 579 36.40 25.67 7.44
C LEU A 579 36.71 27.06 7.97
N CYS A 580 36.04 27.46 9.04
CA CYS A 580 36.29 28.74 9.72
C CYS A 580 36.49 28.53 11.22
N GLU A 581 37.31 29.39 11.83
CA GLU A 581 37.34 29.58 13.28
C GLU A 581 36.36 30.69 13.69
N VAL A 582 35.64 30.46 14.79
CA VAL A 582 34.64 31.37 15.34
C VAL A 582 35.02 31.81 16.75
N GLU A 583 35.00 33.12 16.97
CA GLU A 583 35.07 33.72 18.31
C GLU A 583 33.66 34.05 18.85
N GLY A 584 33.46 33.90 20.17
CA GLY A 584 32.21 34.32 20.83
C GLY A 584 31.00 33.40 20.65
N MET A 585 31.18 32.20 20.10
CA MET A 585 30.08 31.26 19.80
C MET A 585 29.31 30.75 21.04
N GLU A 586 29.83 30.98 22.24
CA GLU A 586 29.25 30.59 23.54
C GLU A 586 27.80 31.07 23.73
N LYS A 587 27.43 32.22 23.17
CA LYS A 587 26.06 32.79 23.27
C LYS A 587 25.02 32.05 22.44
N PHE A 588 25.47 31.35 21.40
CA PHE A 588 24.65 30.63 20.42
C PHE A 588 24.59 29.11 20.72
N LYS A 589 25.14 28.67 21.87
CA LYS A 589 25.05 27.28 22.35
C LYS A 589 23.76 27.09 23.15
N ASP A 590 22.80 26.36 22.56
CA ASP A 590 21.63 25.84 23.27
C ASP A 590 22.07 25.01 24.49
N LYS A 591 21.32 25.09 25.61
CA LYS A 591 21.73 24.52 26.92
C LYS A 591 21.91 22.99 26.94
N ASP A 592 21.41 22.30 25.92
CA ASP A 592 21.39 20.84 25.85
C ASP A 592 22.66 20.21 25.24
N PHE A 593 23.66 21.01 24.82
CA PHE A 593 24.87 20.49 24.18
C PHE A 593 26.17 20.95 24.85
N ALA A 594 26.61 20.20 25.85
CA ALA A 594 27.92 20.35 26.49
C ALA A 594 29.04 19.80 25.59
N LEU A 595 29.56 20.63 24.69
CA LEU A 595 30.91 20.43 24.13
C LEU A 595 31.93 20.78 25.21
N ASP A 596 32.84 19.83 25.49
CA ASP A 596 33.88 19.91 26.52
C ASP A 596 35.02 20.84 26.08
N VAL A 597 34.70 22.13 25.92
CA VAL A 597 35.58 23.18 25.41
C VAL A 597 35.70 24.25 26.49
N SER A 598 36.91 24.41 27.01
CA SER A 598 37.27 25.51 27.92
C SER A 598 36.91 26.86 27.30
N ALA A 599 36.30 27.75 28.08
CA ALA A 599 35.63 29.00 27.66
C ALA A 599 36.55 30.12 27.11
N ASN A 600 37.56 29.80 26.30
CA ASN A 600 38.51 30.74 25.70
C ASN A 600 39.23 30.20 24.45
N GLN A 601 38.72 29.14 23.79
CA GLN A 601 39.28 28.61 22.54
C GLN A 601 38.38 28.88 21.32
N PRO A 602 38.95 29.19 20.13
CA PRO A 602 38.17 29.35 18.92
C PRO A 602 37.51 28.03 18.50
N VAL A 603 36.26 28.08 18.07
CA VAL A 603 35.50 26.89 17.65
C VAL A 603 35.60 26.72 16.14
N LEU A 604 35.98 25.53 15.68
CA LEU A 604 35.94 25.18 14.25
C LEU A 604 34.50 24.89 13.80
N VAL A 605 34.08 25.51 12.70
CA VAL A 605 32.77 25.35 12.08
C VAL A 605 32.89 25.18 10.57
N ALA A 606 31.90 24.54 9.96
CA ALA A 606 31.74 24.53 8.50
C ALA A 606 30.76 25.64 8.08
N VAL A 607 31.21 26.56 7.23
CA VAL A 607 30.43 27.69 6.72
C VAL A 607 30.12 27.48 5.24
N LYS A 608 28.85 27.26 4.91
CA LYS A 608 28.35 27.21 3.53
C LYS A 608 28.04 28.64 3.08
N MET A 609 28.68 29.11 2.01
CA MET A 609 28.60 30.47 1.49
C MET A 609 28.03 30.46 0.07
N LEU A 610 27.03 31.29 -0.21
CA LEU A 610 26.49 31.46 -1.56
C LEU A 610 27.45 32.29 -2.43
N ARG A 611 27.78 31.86 -3.67
CA ARG A 611 28.68 32.64 -4.54
C ARG A 611 28.01 33.94 -5.00
N ALA A 612 28.80 35.00 -5.21
CA ALA A 612 28.30 36.33 -5.56
C ALA A 612 27.65 36.40 -6.97
N ASP A 613 27.95 35.45 -7.85
CA ASP A 613 27.36 35.28 -9.18
C ASP A 613 26.12 34.36 -9.18
N ALA A 614 25.68 33.87 -8.01
CA ALA A 614 24.51 32.99 -7.93
C ALA A 614 23.21 33.70 -8.37
N ASN A 615 22.41 32.99 -9.17
CA ASN A 615 21.15 33.53 -9.69
C ASN A 615 20.08 33.66 -8.58
N LYS A 616 18.99 34.40 -8.87
CA LYS A 616 17.89 34.63 -7.91
C LYS A 616 17.21 33.34 -7.42
N ASN A 617 17.19 32.28 -8.23
CA ASN A 617 16.60 31.00 -7.85
C ASN A 617 17.48 30.30 -6.80
N ALA A 618 18.78 30.18 -7.07
CA ALA A 618 19.75 29.64 -6.12
C ALA A 618 19.77 30.42 -4.78
N ARG A 619 19.63 31.75 -4.82
CA ARG A 619 19.46 32.56 -3.60
C ARG A 619 18.18 32.20 -2.82
N ASN A 620 17.06 32.03 -3.52
CA ASN A 620 15.79 31.63 -2.90
C ASN A 620 15.87 30.21 -2.32
N ASP A 621 16.52 29.28 -3.00
CA ASP A 621 16.67 27.90 -2.53
C ASP A 621 17.61 27.81 -1.32
N PHE A 622 18.68 28.59 -1.30
CA PHE A 622 19.54 28.75 -0.11
C PHE A 622 18.77 29.26 1.11
N LEU A 623 17.84 30.21 0.92
CA LEU A 623 16.96 30.70 2.01
C LEU A 623 15.90 29.66 2.44
N LYS A 624 15.41 28.81 1.52
CA LYS A 624 14.56 27.66 1.88
C LYS A 624 15.34 26.63 2.69
N GLU A 625 16.58 26.33 2.29
CA GLU A 625 17.48 25.40 2.97
C GLU A 625 17.70 25.85 4.43
N ILE A 626 18.01 27.12 4.66
CA ILE A 626 18.08 27.73 6.00
C ILE A 626 16.82 27.44 6.84
N LYS A 627 15.64 27.70 6.27
CA LYS A 627 14.34 27.55 6.96
C LYS A 627 13.97 26.09 7.24
N ILE A 628 14.52 25.15 6.48
CA ILE A 628 14.44 23.71 6.73
C ILE A 628 15.40 23.33 7.85
N MET A 629 16.69 23.62 7.68
CA MET A 629 17.75 23.22 8.63
C MET A 629 17.54 23.82 10.02
N SER A 630 16.98 25.03 10.14
CA SER A 630 16.67 25.65 11.44
C SER A 630 15.63 24.90 12.28
N ARG A 631 14.87 23.97 11.66
CA ARG A 631 13.87 23.13 12.32
C ARG A 631 14.42 21.75 12.71
N LEU A 632 15.60 21.37 12.22
CA LEU A 632 16.21 20.06 12.46
C LEU A 632 17.13 20.10 13.69
N LYS A 633 16.77 19.37 14.74
CA LYS A 633 17.50 19.26 16.02
C LYS A 633 17.55 17.79 16.47
N ASP A 634 18.61 17.08 16.07
CA ASP A 634 18.88 15.69 16.45
C ASP A 634 20.41 15.44 16.48
N PRO A 635 20.94 14.61 17.40
CA PRO A 635 22.38 14.33 17.47
C PRO A 635 22.98 13.74 16.19
N ASN A 636 22.19 13.01 15.37
CA ASN A 636 22.62 12.34 14.14
C ASN A 636 22.18 13.07 12.86
N ILE A 637 21.71 14.30 12.97
CA ILE A 637 21.53 15.22 11.84
C ILE A 637 22.53 16.38 11.96
N ILE A 638 22.98 16.93 10.83
CA ILE A 638 23.84 18.12 10.82
C ILE A 638 23.06 19.34 11.32
N ARG A 639 23.60 20.04 12.33
CA ARG A 639 22.88 21.13 12.99
C ARG A 639 23.30 22.49 12.43
N LEU A 640 22.32 23.30 12.07
CA LEU A 640 22.51 24.72 11.83
C LEU A 640 22.75 25.43 13.17
N LEU A 641 23.90 26.08 13.31
CA LEU A 641 24.30 26.79 14.51
C LEU A 641 23.88 28.27 14.45
N ALA A 642 24.12 28.92 13.32
CA ALA A 642 23.74 30.31 13.07
C ALA A 642 23.78 30.63 11.56
N VAL A 643 23.37 31.83 11.17
CA VAL A 643 23.36 32.29 9.77
C VAL A 643 23.97 33.69 9.63
N CYS A 644 24.38 34.06 8.42
CA CYS A 644 24.61 35.46 8.05
C CYS A 644 23.76 35.78 6.82
N ILE A 645 22.60 36.41 7.02
CA ILE A 645 21.65 36.75 5.96
C ILE A 645 21.41 38.25 5.77
N THR A 646 21.97 39.11 6.63
CA THR A 646 21.80 40.58 6.56
C THR A 646 22.62 41.24 5.44
N GLU A 647 23.84 40.75 5.19
CA GLU A 647 24.76 41.24 4.16
C GLU A 647 25.26 40.08 3.30
N ASP A 648 25.44 40.28 1.99
CA ASP A 648 26.02 39.29 1.09
C ASP A 648 27.53 39.09 1.32
N PRO A 649 28.09 37.90 1.03
CA PRO A 649 27.43 36.69 0.52
C PRO A 649 26.72 35.88 1.61
N LEU A 650 25.47 35.46 1.39
CA LEU A 650 24.67 34.68 2.36
C LEU A 650 25.43 33.46 2.90
N CYS A 651 25.35 33.22 4.22
CA CYS A 651 26.07 32.13 4.89
C CYS A 651 25.18 31.29 5.82
N MET A 652 25.48 29.99 5.89
CA MET A 652 25.02 29.05 6.91
C MET A 652 26.21 28.52 7.69
N ILE A 653 26.13 28.54 9.03
CA ILE A 653 27.19 28.05 9.92
C ILE A 653 26.70 26.75 10.56
N THR A 654 27.46 25.67 10.37
CA THR A 654 27.14 24.31 10.85
C THR A 654 28.29 23.72 11.66
N GLU A 655 28.01 22.64 12.39
CA GLU A 655 29.04 21.88 13.13
C GLU A 655 30.11 21.33 12.17
N TYR A 656 31.40 21.48 12.51
CA TYR A 656 32.49 20.89 11.73
C TYR A 656 32.70 19.41 12.08
N MET A 657 32.86 18.58 11.04
CA MET A 657 33.04 17.13 11.16
C MET A 657 34.42 16.76 10.60
N GLU A 658 35.36 16.53 11.51
CA GLU A 658 36.80 16.50 11.21
C GLU A 658 37.27 15.33 10.32
N ASN A 659 36.48 14.26 10.20
CA ASN A 659 36.84 13.08 9.42
C ASN A 659 36.21 13.05 8.01
N GLY A 660 35.53 14.13 7.60
CA GLY A 660 34.94 14.28 6.26
C GLY A 660 33.66 13.45 6.07
N ASP A 661 33.38 13.05 4.83
CA ASP A 661 32.25 12.18 4.49
C ASP A 661 32.56 10.69 4.73
N LEU A 662 31.51 9.91 5.03
CA LEU A 662 31.61 8.51 5.44
C LEU A 662 32.13 7.61 4.31
N ASN A 663 31.92 7.98 3.05
CA ASN A 663 32.41 7.22 1.90
C ASN A 663 33.94 7.33 1.79
N GLN A 664 34.50 8.55 1.82
CA GLN A 664 35.95 8.77 1.91
C GLN A 664 36.56 8.20 3.20
N PHE A 665 35.81 8.23 4.31
CA PHE A 665 36.29 7.68 5.57
C PHE A 665 36.45 6.16 5.47
N LEU A 666 35.41 5.44 5.06
CA LEU A 666 35.43 3.97 5.00
C LEU A 666 36.36 3.41 3.93
N SER A 667 36.43 4.03 2.75
CA SER A 667 37.32 3.60 1.65
C SER A 667 38.81 3.71 1.98
N ARG A 668 39.18 4.48 3.02
CA ARG A 668 40.55 4.57 3.57
C ARG A 668 40.85 3.56 4.67
N HIS A 669 39.89 2.71 5.06
CA HIS A 669 40.03 1.75 6.14
C HIS A 669 39.87 0.30 5.66
N GLU A 670 40.46 -0.63 6.41
CA GLU A 670 40.37 -2.07 6.15
C GLU A 670 39.74 -2.83 7.34
N PRO A 671 39.19 -4.05 7.12
CA PRO A 671 38.79 -4.92 8.21
C PRO A 671 40.03 -5.41 9.01
N PRO A 672 39.93 -5.62 10.34
CA PRO A 672 41.07 -5.94 11.22
C PRO A 672 41.67 -7.35 11.06
N SER A 673 41.54 -7.95 9.88
CA SER A 673 42.06 -9.28 9.50
C SER A 673 42.88 -9.26 8.20
N SER A 674 43.05 -8.11 7.55
CA SER A 674 44.02 -7.95 6.46
C SER A 674 45.45 -7.84 7.03
N SER A 675 46.40 -8.52 6.39
CA SER A 675 47.79 -8.61 6.83
C SER A 675 48.65 -7.44 6.31
N SER A 676 48.17 -6.22 6.52
CA SER A 676 48.71 -4.95 5.97
C SER A 676 48.87 -3.93 7.11
N ALA A 677 50.03 -3.91 7.77
CA ALA A 677 50.29 -3.13 8.99
C ALA A 677 50.38 -1.59 8.81
N SER A 678 49.79 -1.04 7.74
CA SER A 678 49.90 0.37 7.35
C SER A 678 48.55 1.08 7.10
N VAL A 679 47.42 0.36 7.14
CA VAL A 679 46.08 0.93 6.89
C VAL A 679 45.28 0.99 8.20
N PRO A 680 44.60 2.11 8.54
CA PRO A 680 43.73 2.17 9.71
C PRO A 680 42.58 1.16 9.62
N THR A 681 42.27 0.44 10.71
CA THR A 681 41.25 -0.62 10.68
C THR A 681 39.97 -0.23 11.44
N VAL A 682 38.79 -0.47 10.85
CA VAL A 682 37.49 -0.30 11.55
C VAL A 682 36.92 -1.66 11.95
N SER A 683 36.52 -1.79 13.21
CA SER A 683 35.88 -3.02 13.71
C SER A 683 34.43 -3.13 13.23
N TYR A 684 33.92 -4.35 13.10
CA TYR A 684 32.50 -4.60 12.79
C TYR A 684 31.54 -3.93 13.79
N ALA A 685 31.94 -3.84 15.06
CA ALA A 685 31.17 -3.14 16.10
C ALA A 685 31.06 -1.62 15.80
N ASN A 686 32.13 -1.00 15.29
CA ASN A 686 32.13 0.41 14.90
C ASN A 686 31.31 0.63 13.61
N LEU A 687 31.38 -0.27 12.62
CA LEU A 687 30.49 -0.22 11.44
C LEU A 687 29.01 -0.26 11.84
N LYS A 688 28.64 -1.22 12.70
CA LYS A 688 27.28 -1.31 13.28
C LYS A 688 26.90 -0.05 14.06
N PHE A 689 27.83 0.55 14.81
CA PHE A 689 27.59 1.78 15.56
C PHE A 689 27.34 2.98 14.63
N MET A 690 28.09 3.10 13.53
CA MET A 690 27.86 4.13 12.50
C MET A 690 26.49 3.92 11.80
N ALA A 691 26.18 2.69 11.39
CA ALA A 691 24.88 2.36 10.80
C ALA A 691 23.69 2.63 11.73
N THR A 692 23.83 2.35 13.04
CA THR A 692 22.79 2.61 14.06
C THR A 692 22.52 4.12 14.20
N GLN A 693 23.56 4.95 14.10
CA GLN A 693 23.42 6.41 14.13
C GLN A 693 22.71 6.97 12.91
N ILE A 694 23.01 6.46 11.70
CA ILE A 694 22.27 6.83 10.47
C ILE A 694 20.79 6.45 10.62
N ALA A 695 20.51 5.24 11.11
CA ALA A 695 19.14 4.80 11.36
C ALA A 695 18.40 5.67 12.39
N SER A 696 19.10 6.20 13.40
CA SER A 696 18.57 7.15 14.38
C SER A 696 18.19 8.48 13.73
N GLY A 697 19.09 9.07 12.93
CA GLY A 697 18.83 10.31 12.19
C GLY A 697 17.66 10.18 11.21
N MET A 698 17.59 9.09 10.45
CA MET A 698 16.47 8.84 9.53
C MET A 698 15.14 8.61 10.26
N LYS A 699 15.15 7.97 11.44
CA LYS A 699 13.97 7.85 12.31
C LYS A 699 13.49 9.24 12.78
N TYR A 700 14.41 10.15 13.11
CA TYR A 700 14.06 11.53 13.46
C TYR A 700 13.43 12.27 12.26
N LEU A 701 14.03 12.23 11.07
CA LEU A 701 13.45 12.85 9.87
C LEU A 701 12.07 12.29 9.53
N SER A 702 11.89 10.96 9.61
CA SER A 702 10.58 10.32 9.42
C SER A 702 9.55 10.79 10.44
N SER A 703 9.93 11.11 11.68
CA SER A 703 9.00 11.63 12.70
C SER A 703 8.49 13.04 12.40
N LEU A 704 9.21 13.78 11.55
CA LEU A 704 8.83 15.10 11.04
C LEU A 704 8.11 15.05 9.68
N ASN A 705 7.83 13.86 9.16
CA ASN A 705 7.40 13.63 7.77
C ASN A 705 8.36 14.23 6.72
N PHE A 706 9.64 14.30 7.04
CA PHE A 706 10.69 14.80 6.17
C PHE A 706 11.31 13.66 5.37
N VAL A 707 11.41 13.83 4.05
CA VAL A 707 11.97 12.83 3.12
C VAL A 707 13.28 13.37 2.55
N HIS A 708 14.37 12.62 2.70
CA HIS A 708 15.73 13.01 2.34
C HIS A 708 16.01 12.86 0.83
N ARG A 709 15.51 11.78 0.21
CA ARG A 709 15.62 11.46 -1.24
C ARG A 709 17.00 11.17 -1.82
N ASP A 710 18.08 11.65 -1.21
CA ASP A 710 19.48 11.37 -1.62
C ASP A 710 20.30 10.86 -0.43
N LEU A 711 19.81 9.83 0.27
CA LEU A 711 20.53 9.20 1.38
C LEU A 711 21.56 8.21 0.83
N ALA A 712 22.84 8.45 1.15
CA ALA A 712 23.99 7.63 0.77
C ALA A 712 25.17 7.91 1.72
N THR A 713 26.22 7.09 1.72
CA THR A 713 27.39 7.33 2.59
C THR A 713 28.11 8.65 2.27
N ARG A 714 28.13 9.09 1.00
CA ARG A 714 28.64 10.41 0.56
C ARG A 714 27.93 11.62 1.22
N ASN A 715 26.72 11.43 1.74
CA ASN A 715 25.88 12.44 2.38
C ASN A 715 25.78 12.22 3.91
N CYS A 716 26.69 11.42 4.49
CA CYS A 716 26.87 11.26 5.93
C CYS A 716 28.26 11.77 6.32
N LEU A 717 28.36 12.63 7.34
CA LEU A 717 29.63 13.16 7.85
C LEU A 717 30.09 12.45 9.12
N VAL A 718 31.41 12.31 9.27
CA VAL A 718 32.08 11.61 10.38
C VAL A 718 32.80 12.59 11.30
N GLY A 719 32.47 12.53 12.59
CA GLY A 719 33.06 13.36 13.65
C GLY A 719 34.00 12.56 14.54
N LYS A 720 34.28 13.11 15.73
CA LYS A 720 35.05 12.42 16.78
C LYS A 720 34.37 11.12 17.19
N ASN A 721 35.15 10.10 17.56
CA ASN A 721 34.65 8.83 18.09
C ASN A 721 33.61 8.12 17.20
N TYR A 722 33.77 8.18 15.87
CA TYR A 722 32.84 7.59 14.89
C TYR A 722 31.40 8.13 15.01
N THR A 723 31.23 9.39 15.44
CA THR A 723 29.92 10.05 15.46
C THR A 723 29.47 10.36 14.03
N ILE A 724 28.24 10.00 13.68
CA ILE A 724 27.68 10.21 12.33
C ILE A 724 26.58 11.27 12.36
N LYS A 725 26.64 12.21 11.41
CA LYS A 725 25.56 13.16 11.11
C LYS A 725 25.18 13.12 9.64
N ILE A 726 23.89 12.91 9.36
CA ILE A 726 23.34 12.98 8.00
C ILE A 726 23.26 14.44 7.57
N ALA A 727 23.59 14.73 6.31
CA ALA A 727 23.62 16.07 5.76
C ALA A 727 23.28 16.11 4.25
N ASP A 728 22.52 17.12 3.80
CA ASP A 728 22.25 17.34 2.37
C ASP A 728 23.32 18.27 1.74
N PHE A 729 24.55 17.76 1.62
CA PHE A 729 25.61 18.45 0.90
C PHE A 729 25.60 18.07 -0.58
N GLY A 730 24.72 18.72 -1.36
CA GLY A 730 24.72 18.70 -2.84
C GLY A 730 26.01 19.18 -3.54
N MET A 731 27.12 19.25 -2.82
CA MET A 731 28.50 19.47 -3.30
C MET A 731 29.21 18.15 -3.66
N SER A 732 28.76 17.03 -3.10
CA SER A 732 29.29 15.68 -3.39
C SER A 732 29.27 15.36 -4.90
N ARG A 733 28.32 15.92 -5.65
CA ARG A 733 28.05 15.65 -7.08
C ARG A 733 29.21 15.85 -8.06
N ASN A 734 30.22 16.64 -7.74
CA ASN A 734 31.39 16.78 -8.62
C ASN A 734 32.36 15.60 -8.46
N LEU A 735 32.64 15.21 -7.21
CA LEU A 735 33.50 14.06 -6.90
C LEU A 735 32.80 12.74 -7.22
N TYR A 736 31.54 12.61 -6.81
CA TYR A 736 30.69 11.44 -6.98
C TYR A 736 29.81 11.53 -8.24
N SER A 737 30.31 12.16 -9.31
CA SER A 737 29.49 12.42 -10.52
C SER A 737 28.96 11.16 -11.21
N GLY A 738 29.65 10.02 -11.05
CA GLY A 738 29.20 8.70 -11.52
C GLY A 738 28.10 8.04 -10.67
N ASP A 739 27.73 8.60 -9.51
CA ASP A 739 26.56 8.15 -8.74
C ASP A 739 25.24 8.74 -9.26
N TYR A 740 25.32 9.72 -10.16
CA TYR A 740 24.19 10.55 -10.58
C TYR A 740 23.94 10.46 -12.08
N TYR A 741 22.84 9.82 -12.46
CA TYR A 741 22.38 9.75 -13.84
C TYR A 741 21.87 11.12 -14.32
N ARG A 742 22.23 11.50 -15.55
CA ARG A 742 21.89 12.80 -16.17
C ARG A 742 21.18 12.59 -17.51
N ILE A 743 19.86 12.78 -17.52
CA ILE A 743 19.07 12.83 -18.76
C ILE A 743 19.10 14.27 -19.29
N GLN A 744 19.29 14.46 -20.60
CA GLN A 744 19.29 15.80 -21.19
C GLN A 744 17.94 16.49 -20.93
N GLY A 745 17.99 17.71 -20.38
CA GLY A 745 16.80 18.51 -20.05
C GLY A 745 16.03 18.12 -18.78
N ARG A 746 16.40 17.05 -18.06
CA ARG A 746 15.70 16.59 -16.85
C ARG A 746 16.55 16.74 -15.57
N ALA A 747 15.96 16.38 -14.42
CA ALA A 747 16.65 16.39 -13.12
C ALA A 747 17.79 15.35 -13.05
N VAL A 748 18.78 15.62 -12.20
CA VAL A 748 19.93 14.75 -11.95
C VAL A 748 19.56 13.76 -10.83
N LEU A 749 19.69 12.45 -11.02
CA LEU A 749 19.08 11.45 -10.13
C LEU A 749 20.07 10.38 -9.62
N PRO A 750 20.12 10.08 -8.30
CA PRO A 750 20.98 9.04 -7.73
C PRO A 750 20.37 7.64 -7.90
N ILE A 751 20.16 7.20 -9.15
CA ILE A 751 19.36 6.01 -9.49
C ILE A 751 19.76 4.72 -8.76
N ARG A 752 21.04 4.54 -8.42
CA ARG A 752 21.56 3.35 -7.72
C ARG A 752 21.13 3.26 -6.24
N TRP A 753 20.66 4.36 -5.64
CA TRP A 753 20.11 4.44 -4.28
C TRP A 753 18.59 4.61 -4.24
N MET A 754 17.95 4.93 -5.37
CA MET A 754 16.50 5.14 -5.44
C MET A 754 15.75 3.80 -5.45
N SER A 755 14.54 3.79 -4.87
CA SER A 755 13.60 2.68 -5.01
C SER A 755 12.97 2.65 -6.40
N TRP A 756 12.45 1.49 -6.80
CA TRP A 756 11.84 1.32 -8.13
C TRP A 756 10.66 2.29 -8.34
N GLU A 757 9.86 2.57 -7.30
CA GLU A 757 8.74 3.52 -7.40
C GLU A 757 9.19 5.00 -7.42
N SER A 758 10.39 5.29 -6.89
CA SER A 758 11.01 6.62 -7.07
C SER A 758 11.54 6.84 -8.49
N ILE A 759 12.01 5.78 -9.17
CA ILE A 759 12.51 5.84 -10.56
C ILE A 759 11.35 5.82 -11.56
N LEU A 760 10.46 4.82 -11.49
CA LEU A 760 9.40 4.62 -12.49
C LEU A 760 8.20 5.54 -12.30
N LEU A 761 7.87 5.92 -11.05
CA LEU A 761 6.65 6.68 -10.73
C LEU A 761 6.95 8.07 -10.11
N GLY A 762 8.22 8.46 -9.99
CA GLY A 762 8.63 9.72 -9.36
C GLY A 762 8.24 9.84 -7.87
N LYS A 763 7.91 8.72 -7.21
CA LYS A 763 7.28 8.71 -5.88
C LYS A 763 8.29 8.61 -4.75
N PHE A 764 8.56 9.74 -4.10
CA PHE A 764 9.45 9.83 -2.94
C PHE A 764 8.67 9.83 -1.62
N THR A 765 9.02 8.93 -0.70
CA THR A 765 8.39 8.75 0.62
C THR A 765 9.40 8.34 1.70
N THR A 766 8.99 8.27 2.96
CA THR A 766 9.84 7.66 4.01
C THR A 766 10.18 6.19 3.73
N ALA A 767 9.38 5.48 2.92
CA ALA A 767 9.69 4.12 2.48
C ALA A 767 10.80 4.07 1.41
N SER A 768 10.85 5.03 0.48
CA SER A 768 11.96 5.14 -0.48
C SER A 768 13.27 5.55 0.20
N ASP A 769 13.19 6.37 1.26
CA ASP A 769 14.34 6.67 2.13
C ASP A 769 14.83 5.41 2.90
N VAL A 770 13.92 4.51 3.28
CA VAL A 770 14.27 3.22 3.91
C VAL A 770 14.94 2.27 2.91
N TRP A 771 14.56 2.31 1.63
CA TRP A 771 15.30 1.63 0.55
C TRP A 771 16.72 2.20 0.39
N ALA A 772 16.85 3.53 0.30
CA ALA A 772 18.15 4.21 0.23
C ALA A 772 19.04 3.93 1.46
N PHE A 773 18.44 3.79 2.66
CA PHE A 773 19.14 3.33 3.86
C PHE A 773 19.65 1.89 3.72
N GLY A 774 18.90 1.00 3.08
CA GLY A 774 19.34 -0.37 2.76
C GLY A 774 20.60 -0.39 1.88
N VAL A 775 20.66 0.48 0.88
CA VAL A 775 21.86 0.66 0.03
C VAL A 775 23.01 1.30 0.82
N THR A 776 22.72 2.33 1.63
CA THR A 776 23.71 2.97 2.53
C THR A 776 24.31 1.98 3.54
N LEU A 777 23.52 1.03 4.01
CA LEU A 777 23.96 -0.05 4.90
C LEU A 777 24.90 -1.01 4.16
N TRP A 778 24.60 -1.35 2.90
CA TRP A 778 25.49 -2.15 2.05
C TRP A 778 26.84 -1.46 1.85
N GLU A 779 26.84 -0.18 1.44
CA GLU A 779 28.07 0.63 1.32
C GLU A 779 28.90 0.60 2.60
N THR A 780 28.24 0.75 3.76
CA THR A 780 28.90 0.77 5.07
C THR A 780 29.63 -0.55 5.37
N PHE A 781 29.05 -1.70 4.99
CA PHE A 781 29.66 -3.01 5.24
C PHE A 781 30.61 -3.48 4.13
N THR A 782 30.54 -2.91 2.92
CA THR A 782 31.54 -3.10 1.85
C THR A 782 32.71 -2.10 1.94
N PHE A 783 32.81 -1.34 3.03
CA PHE A 783 33.84 -0.29 3.23
C PHE A 783 33.86 0.75 2.10
N CYS A 784 32.73 0.96 1.41
CA CYS A 784 32.61 1.83 0.24
C CYS A 784 33.63 1.50 -0.89
N GLN A 785 34.09 0.25 -0.98
CA GLN A 785 35.08 -0.18 -1.99
C GLN A 785 34.47 -0.34 -3.39
N GLU A 786 33.16 -0.56 -3.48
CA GLU A 786 32.43 -0.72 -4.73
C GLU A 786 31.18 0.18 -4.76
N GLN A 787 30.79 0.59 -5.97
CA GLN A 787 29.53 1.28 -6.21
C GLN A 787 28.35 0.28 -6.16
N PRO A 788 27.17 0.64 -5.64
CA PRO A 788 25.99 -0.21 -5.73
C PRO A 788 25.66 -0.58 -7.19
N TYR A 789 25.47 -1.88 -7.44
CA TYR A 789 25.33 -2.45 -8.78
C TYR A 789 26.51 -2.15 -9.73
N SER A 790 27.75 -2.15 -9.23
CA SER A 790 28.99 -1.91 -9.99
C SER A 790 29.09 -2.69 -11.31
N GLN A 791 28.48 -3.88 -11.35
CA GLN A 791 28.42 -4.78 -12.51
C GLN A 791 27.34 -4.44 -13.55
N LEU A 792 26.46 -3.46 -13.29
CA LEU A 792 25.38 -3.03 -14.17
C LEU A 792 25.60 -1.59 -14.66
N SER A 793 25.29 -1.32 -15.93
CA SER A 793 25.19 0.04 -16.45
C SER A 793 24.00 0.79 -15.83
N ASP A 794 24.00 2.12 -15.93
CA ASP A 794 22.89 2.95 -15.43
C ASP A 794 21.55 2.58 -16.10
N GLU A 795 21.59 2.24 -17.39
CA GLU A 795 20.45 1.73 -18.16
C GLU A 795 19.94 0.39 -17.60
N GLN A 796 20.85 -0.56 -17.33
CA GLN A 796 20.50 -1.85 -16.73
C GLN A 796 19.98 -1.72 -15.28
N VAL A 797 20.44 -0.72 -14.52
CA VAL A 797 19.88 -0.40 -13.19
C VAL A 797 18.43 0.10 -13.33
N ILE A 798 18.12 0.88 -14.36
CA ILE A 798 16.75 1.32 -14.68
C ILE A 798 15.89 0.13 -15.14
N GLU A 799 16.38 -0.71 -16.07
CA GLU A 799 15.68 -1.93 -16.51
C GLU A 799 15.36 -2.87 -15.33
N ASN A 800 16.31 -3.04 -14.41
CA ASN A 800 16.14 -3.85 -13.20
C ASN A 800 15.00 -3.33 -12.31
N THR A 801 14.73 -2.02 -12.30
CA THR A 801 13.56 -1.46 -11.58
C THR A 801 12.24 -1.84 -12.25
N GLY A 802 12.24 -2.04 -13.57
CA GLY A 802 11.14 -2.66 -14.31
C GLY A 802 10.91 -4.11 -13.90
N GLU A 803 11.97 -4.90 -13.68
CA GLU A 803 11.83 -6.28 -13.17
C GLU A 803 11.29 -6.32 -11.72
N PHE A 804 11.68 -5.37 -10.86
CA PHE A 804 11.08 -5.19 -9.53
C PHE A 804 9.58 -4.88 -9.60
N PHE A 805 9.15 -4.11 -10.61
CA PHE A 805 7.74 -3.79 -10.83
C PHE A 805 6.94 -4.96 -11.45
N ARG A 806 7.57 -5.77 -12.30
CA ARG A 806 6.98 -6.98 -12.92
C ARG A 806 6.82 -8.15 -11.93
N ASP A 807 7.64 -8.19 -10.87
CA ASP A 807 7.71 -9.24 -9.84
C ASP A 807 7.79 -10.68 -10.41
N GLN A 808 8.59 -10.87 -11.47
CA GLN A 808 8.77 -12.16 -12.15
C GLN A 808 9.90 -13.03 -11.55
N GLY A 809 10.49 -12.62 -10.42
CA GLY A 809 11.64 -13.30 -9.80
C GLY A 809 12.97 -13.14 -10.56
N ARG A 810 13.05 -12.15 -11.45
CA ARG A 810 14.21 -11.85 -12.31
C ARG A 810 15.02 -10.63 -11.86
N GLN A 811 14.50 -9.90 -10.87
CA GLN A 811 15.16 -8.72 -10.30
C GLN A 811 16.55 -9.06 -9.75
N ALA A 812 17.55 -8.32 -10.16
CA ALA A 812 18.88 -8.35 -9.58
C ALA A 812 18.87 -7.57 -8.25
N ILE A 813 19.25 -8.23 -7.16
CA ILE A 813 19.46 -7.61 -5.85
C ILE A 813 20.98 -7.49 -5.64
N ILE A 814 21.42 -6.42 -4.98
CA ILE A 814 22.84 -6.23 -4.66
C ILE A 814 23.35 -7.45 -3.86
N GLY A 815 24.46 -8.03 -4.32
CA GLY A 815 25.08 -9.20 -3.72
C GLY A 815 25.59 -8.93 -2.30
N VAL A 816 25.36 -9.91 -1.42
CA VAL A 816 26.00 -9.97 -0.07
C VAL A 816 27.11 -11.03 -0.06
N ASP A 817 27.20 -11.87 -1.10
CA ASP A 817 28.24 -12.89 -1.26
C ASP A 817 29.60 -12.30 -1.67
N ASP A 818 29.59 -11.06 -2.17
CA ASP A 818 30.78 -10.26 -2.54
C ASP A 818 31.41 -9.52 -1.35
N ALA A 819 30.81 -9.60 -0.16
CA ALA A 819 31.41 -9.08 1.07
C ALA A 819 32.75 -9.81 1.37
N HIS A 820 33.78 -9.03 1.71
CA HIS A 820 35.18 -9.49 1.86
C HIS A 820 35.31 -10.86 2.57
N PRO A 821 36.14 -11.80 2.07
CA PRO A 821 36.10 -13.23 2.45
C PRO A 821 36.07 -13.55 3.96
N CYS A 822 36.66 -12.69 4.78
CA CYS A 822 36.64 -12.76 6.25
C CYS A 822 35.24 -12.78 6.88
N TRP A 823 34.20 -12.33 6.17
CA TRP A 823 32.84 -12.17 6.69
C TRP A 823 31.82 -13.17 6.14
N ARG A 824 32.24 -14.20 5.39
CA ARG A 824 31.35 -15.25 4.84
C ARG A 824 30.51 -16.02 5.88
N GLY A 825 30.91 -16.00 7.15
CA GLY A 825 30.10 -16.56 8.24
C GLY A 825 28.95 -15.66 8.73
N GLN A 826 28.93 -14.40 8.31
CA GLN A 826 27.96 -13.36 8.73
C GLN A 826 27.12 -12.81 7.56
N SER A 827 27.41 -13.16 6.30
CA SER A 827 26.62 -12.75 5.13
C SER A 827 25.13 -13.10 5.24
N ALA A 828 24.78 -14.19 5.94
CA ALA A 828 23.40 -14.55 6.26
C ALA A 828 22.64 -13.43 7.01
N LEU A 829 23.30 -12.75 7.96
CA LEU A 829 22.71 -11.68 8.79
C LEU A 829 22.42 -10.39 7.99
N LEU A 830 23.18 -10.14 6.92
CA LEU A 830 22.96 -9.01 6.01
C LEU A 830 21.94 -9.36 4.91
N SER A 831 21.95 -10.61 4.45
CA SER A 831 21.01 -11.07 3.42
C SER A 831 19.56 -11.07 3.90
N SER A 832 19.29 -11.38 5.18
CA SER A 832 17.92 -11.51 5.70
C SER A 832 17.17 -10.17 5.77
N PRO A 833 17.69 -9.08 6.39
CA PRO A 833 17.03 -7.78 6.38
C PRO A 833 16.85 -7.24 4.97
N MET A 834 17.89 -7.31 4.13
CA MET A 834 17.85 -6.77 2.77
C MET A 834 16.86 -7.53 1.89
N LYS A 835 16.87 -8.87 1.91
CA LYS A 835 15.83 -9.67 1.24
C LYS A 835 14.44 -9.41 1.82
N THR A 836 14.30 -9.19 3.13
CA THR A 836 12.99 -8.89 3.74
C THR A 836 12.46 -7.52 3.30
N LEU A 837 13.29 -6.47 3.30
CA LEU A 837 12.91 -5.15 2.78
C LEU A 837 12.45 -5.23 1.32
N ILE A 838 13.16 -6.01 0.51
CA ILE A 838 12.98 -6.06 -0.94
C ILE A 838 11.86 -7.04 -1.36
N SER A 839 11.66 -8.15 -0.64
CA SER A 839 10.62 -9.15 -0.93
C SER A 839 9.25 -8.80 -0.36
N SER A 840 9.14 -7.80 0.52
CA SER A 840 7.87 -7.36 1.10
C SER A 840 7.39 -6.04 0.47
N GLY A 841 7.10 -6.12 -0.83
CA GLY A 841 6.60 -5.00 -1.64
C GLY A 841 5.57 -4.16 -0.89
N ASN A 842 5.99 -2.94 -0.54
CA ASN A 842 5.20 -1.88 0.10
C ASN A 842 4.38 -2.24 1.37
N THR A 843 4.67 -3.35 2.06
CA THR A 843 3.95 -3.78 3.28
C THR A 843 4.70 -3.51 4.60
N VAL A 844 5.79 -2.75 4.56
CA VAL A 844 6.64 -2.41 5.73
C VAL A 844 6.35 -1.00 6.28
N ILE A 845 5.07 -0.66 6.49
CA ILE A 845 4.70 0.64 7.11
C ILE A 845 4.43 0.52 8.63
N GLU A 846 4.32 -0.70 9.19
CA GLU A 846 4.10 -0.91 10.65
C GLU A 846 5.24 -1.65 11.38
N LYS A 847 6.42 -1.84 10.76
CA LYS A 847 7.54 -2.63 11.36
C LYS A 847 8.86 -1.87 11.60
N HIS A 848 8.79 -0.58 11.92
CA HIS A 848 9.97 0.22 12.28
C HIS A 848 10.87 -0.36 13.41
N PRO A 849 10.38 -1.14 14.41
CA PRO A 849 11.27 -1.77 15.41
C PRO A 849 12.01 -3.02 14.92
N ALA A 850 11.44 -3.77 13.97
CA ALA A 850 11.90 -5.12 13.64
C ALA A 850 13.26 -5.11 12.92
N ILE A 851 13.48 -4.13 12.04
CA ILE A 851 14.74 -3.99 11.27
C ILE A 851 15.91 -3.64 12.21
N MET A 852 15.66 -2.84 13.26
CA MET A 852 16.69 -2.51 14.27
C MET A 852 17.07 -3.71 15.15
N CYS A 853 16.18 -4.68 15.36
CA CYS A 853 16.46 -5.86 16.17
C CYS A 853 17.37 -6.89 15.46
N ASN A 854 17.26 -7.02 14.13
CA ASN A 854 18.02 -8.03 13.36
C ASN A 854 19.55 -7.83 13.39
N LEU A 855 20.06 -6.65 13.75
CA LEU A 855 21.50 -6.42 13.94
C LEU A 855 22.04 -7.02 15.27
N GLY A 856 21.18 -7.57 16.13
CA GLY A 856 21.52 -8.13 17.44
C GLY A 856 21.14 -9.61 17.58
N ALA A 857 21.67 -10.48 16.71
CA ALA A 857 21.45 -11.93 16.81
C ALA A 857 22.20 -12.56 18.01
N THR A 858 21.60 -12.49 19.21
CA THR A 858 21.79 -13.54 20.22
C THR A 858 20.95 -14.76 19.81
N CYS A 859 21.50 -15.97 19.96
CA CYS A 859 20.73 -17.20 19.75
C CYS A 859 19.56 -17.22 20.74
N LEU A 860 18.34 -17.08 20.23
CA LEU A 860 17.14 -17.11 21.06
C LEU A 860 16.73 -18.57 21.30
N SER A 861 16.80 -19.01 22.55
CA SER A 861 16.23 -20.29 23.00
C SER A 861 14.83 -20.05 23.56
N GLN A 862 13.81 -20.61 22.92
CA GLN A 862 12.40 -20.44 23.29
C GLN A 862 11.81 -21.76 23.81
N VAL A 863 10.97 -21.67 24.84
CA VAL A 863 10.26 -22.81 25.42
C VAL A 863 8.75 -22.57 25.39
N ASP A 864 8.05 -23.35 24.57
CA ASP A 864 6.59 -23.28 24.45
C ASP A 864 5.93 -24.26 25.43
N ALA A 865 5.35 -23.70 26.50
CA ALA A 865 4.60 -24.43 27.52
C ALA A 865 3.09 -24.43 27.18
N LEU A 866 2.56 -25.53 26.66
CA LEU A 866 1.20 -25.58 26.11
C LEU A 866 0.40 -26.83 26.52
N LYS A 867 -0.90 -26.64 26.79
CA LYS A 867 -1.87 -27.72 27.10
C LYS A 867 -2.15 -28.66 25.92
N SER A 868 -1.83 -28.25 24.69
CA SER A 868 -2.10 -29.00 23.46
C SER A 868 -0.83 -29.11 22.61
N MET A 869 -0.25 -30.31 22.58
CA MET A 869 0.99 -30.58 21.85
C MET A 869 0.86 -30.33 20.34
N SER A 870 -0.27 -30.67 19.72
CA SER A 870 -0.51 -30.39 18.29
C SER A 870 -0.47 -28.90 17.94
N LYS A 871 -0.86 -28.02 18.86
CA LYS A 871 -0.72 -26.57 18.68
C LYS A 871 0.72 -26.12 18.88
N ALA A 872 1.43 -26.70 19.84
CA ALA A 872 2.84 -26.41 20.10
C ALA A 872 3.72 -26.79 18.91
N GLU A 873 3.50 -27.96 18.31
CA GLU A 873 4.22 -28.43 17.11
C GLU A 873 3.96 -27.54 15.89
N ALA A 874 2.71 -27.08 15.69
CA ALA A 874 2.37 -26.13 14.63
C ALA A 874 3.06 -24.77 14.83
N VAL A 875 3.07 -24.24 16.07
CA VAL A 875 3.79 -23.00 16.41
C VAL A 875 5.29 -23.17 16.19
N ARG A 876 5.90 -24.23 16.72
CA ARG A 876 7.32 -24.56 16.51
C ARG A 876 7.70 -24.65 15.03
N THR A 877 6.87 -25.28 14.21
CA THR A 877 7.12 -25.39 12.77
C THR A 877 7.09 -24.02 12.09
N SER A 878 6.13 -23.16 12.44
CA SER A 878 6.04 -21.78 11.93
C SER A 878 7.20 -20.87 12.41
N LEU A 879 7.64 -21.05 13.66
CA LEU A 879 8.80 -20.36 14.22
C LEU A 879 10.10 -20.79 13.53
N LEU A 880 10.35 -22.08 13.37
CA LEU A 880 11.55 -22.58 12.69
C LEU A 880 11.56 -22.27 11.18
N ALA A 881 10.39 -22.17 10.53
CA ALA A 881 10.29 -21.71 9.14
C ALA A 881 10.65 -20.23 8.96
N SER A 882 10.40 -19.39 9.97
CA SER A 882 10.73 -17.95 9.94
C SER A 882 12.10 -17.62 10.56
N HIS A 883 12.56 -18.43 11.52
CA HIS A 883 13.80 -18.26 12.27
C HIS A 883 14.54 -19.62 12.39
N PRO A 884 15.20 -20.09 11.31
CA PRO A 884 15.82 -21.43 11.28
C PRO A 884 16.94 -21.66 12.31
N THR A 885 17.49 -20.58 12.86
CA THR A 885 18.58 -20.59 13.86
C THR A 885 18.09 -20.51 15.31
N ALA A 886 16.76 -20.44 15.55
CA ALA A 886 16.20 -20.41 16.89
C ALA A 886 16.08 -21.83 17.47
N GLU A 887 16.41 -22.00 18.75
CA GLU A 887 16.21 -23.28 19.43
C GLU A 887 14.84 -23.29 20.11
N VAL A 888 13.88 -24.03 19.55
CA VAL A 888 12.51 -24.12 20.08
C VAL A 888 12.28 -25.48 20.73
N SER A 889 12.04 -25.47 22.03
CA SER A 889 11.66 -26.62 22.86
C SER A 889 10.18 -26.56 23.26
N ILE A 890 9.55 -27.72 23.44
CA ILE A 890 8.14 -27.83 23.88
C ILE A 890 8.07 -28.56 25.22
N VAL A 891 7.21 -28.10 26.12
CA VAL A 891 6.86 -28.79 27.38
C VAL A 891 5.33 -28.82 27.50
N GLN A 892 4.76 -29.98 27.84
CA GLN A 892 3.31 -30.10 28.05
C GLN A 892 2.95 -29.60 29.45
N VAL A 893 2.11 -28.56 29.53
CA VAL A 893 1.67 -27.98 30.82
C VAL A 893 0.18 -27.71 30.81
N ASP A 894 -0.53 -28.26 31.79
CA ASP A 894 -1.90 -27.89 32.11
C ASP A 894 -1.98 -27.19 33.46
N VAL A 895 -2.09 -25.86 33.47
CA VAL A 895 -2.17 -25.06 34.70
C VAL A 895 -3.52 -25.17 35.43
N SER A 896 -4.49 -25.94 34.90
CA SER A 896 -5.71 -26.35 35.63
C SER A 896 -5.56 -27.73 36.29
N SER A 897 -4.32 -28.22 36.47
CA SER A 897 -4.01 -29.46 37.18
C SER A 897 -2.61 -29.41 37.81
N LEU A 898 -2.56 -29.40 39.14
CA LEU A 898 -1.30 -29.26 39.88
C LEU A 898 -0.30 -30.40 39.61
N PRO A 899 -0.70 -31.69 39.47
CA PRO A 899 0.21 -32.75 39.02
C PRO A 899 0.90 -32.46 37.67
N SER A 900 0.21 -31.83 36.71
CA SER A 900 0.81 -31.44 35.44
C SER A 900 1.84 -30.31 35.62
N VAL A 901 1.55 -29.33 36.48
CA VAL A 901 2.50 -28.25 36.82
C VAL A 901 3.77 -28.82 37.46
N PHE A 902 3.66 -29.75 38.41
CA PHE A 902 4.83 -30.37 39.05
C PHE A 902 5.67 -31.22 38.10
N GLN A 903 5.05 -31.94 37.16
CA GLN A 903 5.77 -32.69 36.14
C GLN A 903 6.51 -31.76 35.17
N ALA A 904 5.85 -30.68 34.72
CA ALA A 904 6.43 -29.69 33.83
C ALA A 904 7.61 -28.93 34.45
N THR A 905 7.51 -28.51 35.71
CA THR A 905 8.59 -27.79 36.40
C THR A 905 9.81 -28.66 36.62
N LYS A 906 9.62 -29.96 36.89
CA LYS A 906 10.70 -30.95 36.94
C LYS A 906 11.41 -31.11 35.59
N GLU A 907 10.66 -31.14 34.49
CA GLU A 907 11.20 -31.21 33.12
C GLU A 907 11.98 -29.93 32.75
N LEU A 908 11.45 -28.75 33.09
CA LEU A 908 12.14 -27.46 32.89
C LEU A 908 13.45 -27.37 33.68
N LYS A 909 13.45 -27.73 34.97
CA LYS A 909 14.66 -27.79 35.83
C LYS A 909 15.74 -28.76 35.33
N GLN A 910 15.37 -29.76 34.53
CA GLN A 910 16.32 -30.71 33.93
C GLN A 910 16.91 -30.22 32.61
N ARG A 911 16.18 -29.38 31.86
CA ARG A 911 16.59 -28.91 30.53
C ARG A 911 17.28 -27.56 30.53
N PHE A 912 16.91 -26.66 31.45
CA PHE A 912 17.37 -25.27 31.46
C PHE A 912 17.99 -24.90 32.79
N GLN A 913 19.10 -24.16 32.74
CA GLN A 913 19.77 -23.63 33.95
C GLN A 913 19.20 -22.29 34.41
N ARG A 914 18.55 -21.53 33.52
CA ARG A 914 18.00 -20.20 33.77
C ARG A 914 16.83 -19.90 32.83
N LEU A 915 15.94 -18.99 33.23
CA LEU A 915 14.85 -18.45 32.41
C LEU A 915 14.84 -16.91 32.52
N ASP A 916 15.08 -16.20 31.41
CA ASP A 916 15.12 -14.73 31.38
C ASP A 916 13.73 -14.09 31.36
N TYR A 917 12.79 -14.63 30.56
CA TYR A 917 11.44 -14.08 30.38
C TYR A 917 10.39 -15.18 30.53
N VAL A 918 9.34 -14.92 31.31
CA VAL A 918 8.20 -15.84 31.48
C VAL A 918 6.89 -15.11 31.23
N TYR A 919 6.20 -15.50 30.16
CA TYR A 919 4.91 -14.95 29.76
C TYR A 919 3.76 -15.81 30.30
N LEU A 920 3.01 -15.26 31.27
CA LEU A 920 1.89 -15.92 31.91
C LEU A 920 0.57 -15.52 31.24
N ASN A 921 0.12 -16.38 30.32
CA ASN A 921 -1.09 -16.18 29.52
C ASN A 921 -2.10 -17.31 29.73
N ALA A 922 -2.67 -17.39 30.93
CA ALA A 922 -3.94 -18.10 31.14
C ALA A 922 -5.06 -17.08 31.41
N GLY A 923 -6.15 -17.22 30.65
CA GLY A 923 -7.33 -16.39 30.75
C GLY A 923 -8.53 -17.19 30.28
N ILE A 924 -8.92 -18.21 31.05
CA ILE A 924 -10.14 -18.95 30.75
C ILE A 924 -11.36 -18.19 31.25
N MET A 925 -12.43 -18.27 30.46
CA MET A 925 -13.79 -17.85 30.82
C MET A 925 -14.75 -18.95 30.36
N PRO A 926 -14.78 -20.13 31.02
CA PRO A 926 -15.63 -21.26 30.62
C PRO A 926 -17.12 -20.85 30.51
N ASN A 927 -17.75 -21.26 29.40
CA ASN A 927 -19.16 -21.01 29.08
C ASN A 927 -19.60 -19.52 29.15
N PRO A 928 -19.04 -18.62 28.33
CA PRO A 928 -19.46 -17.22 28.31
C PRO A 928 -20.87 -17.09 27.71
N GLN A 929 -21.85 -16.71 28.53
CA GLN A 929 -23.22 -16.45 28.08
C GLN A 929 -23.47 -14.95 27.94
N LEU A 930 -24.03 -14.53 26.81
CA LEU A 930 -24.33 -13.11 26.57
C LEU A 930 -25.70 -12.73 27.15
N ASN A 931 -25.70 -11.78 28.09
CA ASN A 931 -26.93 -11.25 28.67
C ASN A 931 -27.58 -10.25 27.70
N ILE A 932 -28.46 -10.76 26.84
CA ILE A 932 -29.15 -9.96 25.80
C ILE A 932 -29.90 -8.76 26.39
N LYS A 933 -30.50 -8.88 27.59
CA LYS A 933 -31.17 -7.76 28.27
C LYS A 933 -30.18 -6.67 28.72
N ALA A 934 -28.97 -7.05 29.14
CA ALA A 934 -27.90 -6.12 29.44
C ALA A 934 -27.30 -5.49 28.18
N LEU A 935 -27.15 -6.24 27.07
CA LEU A 935 -26.71 -5.72 25.77
C LEU A 935 -27.66 -4.61 25.27
N PHE A 936 -28.96 -4.88 25.19
CA PHE A 936 -29.93 -3.87 24.71
C PHE A 936 -30.02 -2.65 25.65
N ARG A 937 -30.03 -2.83 26.98
CA ARG A 937 -29.97 -1.70 27.91
C ARG A 937 -28.65 -0.94 27.83
N GLY A 938 -27.55 -1.64 27.56
CA GLY A 938 -26.22 -1.09 27.38
C GLY A 938 -26.11 -0.21 26.15
N LEU A 939 -26.65 -0.65 25.01
CA LEU A 939 -26.69 0.08 23.73
C LEU A 939 -27.37 1.45 23.80
N PHE A 940 -28.35 1.62 24.69
CA PHE A 940 -29.05 2.91 24.90
C PHE A 940 -28.60 3.67 26.17
N SER A 941 -27.51 3.24 26.82
CA SER A 941 -26.99 3.84 28.05
C SER A 941 -25.96 4.93 27.78
N ARG A 942 -25.82 5.93 28.67
CA ARG A 942 -24.66 6.84 28.66
C ARG A 942 -23.31 6.13 28.86
N LYS A 943 -23.32 4.85 29.25
CA LYS A 943 -22.12 4.02 29.49
C LYS A 943 -21.77 3.06 28.35
N VAL A 944 -22.37 3.16 27.15
CA VAL A 944 -22.06 2.30 25.97
C VAL A 944 -20.56 2.00 25.84
N ILE A 945 -19.74 3.05 25.73
CA ILE A 945 -18.30 2.94 25.48
C ILE A 945 -17.59 2.18 26.59
N HIS A 946 -17.99 2.38 27.85
CA HIS A 946 -17.44 1.64 29.00
C HIS A 946 -17.85 0.16 28.93
N ILE A 947 -19.15 -0.13 28.76
CA ILE A 947 -19.69 -1.49 28.74
C ILE A 947 -19.06 -2.33 27.62
N PHE A 948 -18.93 -1.78 26.40
CA PHE A 948 -18.29 -2.52 25.30
C PHE A 948 -16.76 -2.62 25.42
N SER A 949 -16.08 -1.70 26.13
CA SER A 949 -14.63 -1.77 26.34
C SER A 949 -14.19 -2.59 27.57
N THR A 950 -15.10 -2.89 28.51
CA THR A 950 -14.86 -3.79 29.66
C THR A 950 -15.60 -5.12 29.58
N ALA A 951 -16.58 -5.26 28.69
CA ALA A 951 -17.57 -6.36 28.63
C ALA A 951 -18.38 -6.59 29.93
N GLU A 952 -18.38 -5.59 30.82
CA GLU A 952 -18.98 -5.64 32.16
C GLU A 952 -20.50 -5.87 32.13
N GLY A 953 -20.99 -6.84 32.90
CA GLY A 953 -22.39 -7.24 32.93
C GLY A 953 -22.95 -7.79 31.61
N LEU A 954 -22.15 -7.84 30.53
CA LEU A 954 -22.54 -8.33 29.22
C LEU A 954 -22.37 -9.85 29.12
N LEU A 955 -21.31 -10.38 29.73
CA LEU A 955 -20.94 -11.79 29.73
C LEU A 955 -21.08 -12.37 31.13
N THR A 956 -22.04 -13.27 31.33
CA THR A 956 -22.22 -14.05 32.55
C THR A 956 -21.52 -15.40 32.41
N GLN A 957 -21.03 -15.95 33.52
CA GLN A 957 -20.17 -17.13 33.53
C GLN A 957 -20.62 -18.13 34.61
N ASN A 958 -20.54 -19.43 34.32
CA ASN A 958 -20.70 -20.50 35.30
C ASN A 958 -19.33 -21.16 35.54
N ASP A 959 -18.80 -21.05 36.76
CA ASP A 959 -17.56 -21.72 37.17
C ASP A 959 -17.79 -23.21 37.49
N LYS A 960 -16.71 -23.98 37.53
CA LYS A 960 -16.73 -25.42 37.86
C LYS A 960 -15.66 -25.72 38.90
N ILE A 961 -15.77 -26.86 39.56
CA ILE A 961 -14.73 -27.36 40.47
C ILE A 961 -13.80 -28.31 39.69
N THR A 962 -12.49 -28.12 39.85
CA THR A 962 -11.43 -28.93 39.24
C THR A 962 -11.25 -30.28 39.95
N PRO A 963 -10.51 -31.24 39.36
CA PRO A 963 -10.13 -32.47 40.07
C PRO A 963 -9.34 -32.23 41.36
N ASP A 964 -8.59 -31.12 41.43
CA ASP A 964 -7.81 -30.69 42.59
C ASP A 964 -8.66 -29.97 43.67
N GLY A 965 -9.98 -29.82 43.45
CA GLY A 965 -10.94 -29.33 44.44
C GLY A 965 -11.06 -27.80 44.53
N LEU A 966 -10.54 -27.06 43.54
CA LEU A 966 -10.60 -25.60 43.47
C LEU A 966 -11.59 -25.13 42.39
N GLN A 967 -11.96 -23.85 42.40
CA GLN A 967 -12.70 -23.24 41.28
C GLN A 967 -11.81 -23.13 40.02
N GLU A 968 -12.32 -23.56 38.87
CA GLU A 968 -11.59 -23.70 37.60
C GLU A 968 -10.95 -22.38 37.16
N VAL A 969 -11.69 -21.27 37.26
CA VAL A 969 -11.18 -19.94 36.90
C VAL A 969 -10.05 -19.49 37.82
N PHE A 970 -10.20 -19.69 39.14
CA PHE A 970 -9.18 -19.30 40.13
C PHE A 970 -7.91 -20.13 39.96
N GLU A 971 -8.05 -21.45 39.81
CA GLU A 971 -6.92 -22.35 39.65
C GLU A 971 -6.15 -22.02 38.37
N THR A 972 -6.85 -21.99 37.23
CA THR A 972 -6.23 -21.83 35.91
C THR A 972 -5.62 -20.44 35.71
N ASN A 973 -6.29 -19.36 36.17
CA ASN A 973 -5.81 -17.99 35.94
C ASN A 973 -4.81 -17.50 37.00
N VAL A 974 -4.81 -18.07 38.21
CA VAL A 974 -4.01 -17.55 39.36
C VAL A 974 -3.18 -18.63 40.03
N PHE A 975 -3.81 -19.69 40.56
CA PHE A 975 -3.12 -20.59 41.49
C PHE A 975 -2.13 -21.54 40.81
N GLY A 976 -2.46 -22.12 39.66
CA GLY A 976 -1.53 -22.96 38.88
C GLY A 976 -0.29 -22.18 38.45
N HIS A 977 -0.46 -20.91 38.05
CA HIS A 977 0.65 -20.00 37.75
C HIS A 977 1.46 -19.63 39.00
N PHE A 978 0.81 -19.41 40.14
CA PHE A 978 1.51 -19.18 41.41
C PHE A 978 2.43 -20.35 41.77
N ILE A 979 1.92 -21.58 41.71
CA ILE A 979 2.71 -22.80 41.97
C ILE A 979 3.83 -22.98 40.94
N LEU A 980 3.56 -22.69 39.66
CA LEU A 980 4.57 -22.70 38.59
C LEU A 980 5.75 -21.76 38.91
N ILE A 981 5.48 -20.55 39.39
CA ILE A 981 6.53 -19.58 39.77
C ILE A 981 7.30 -20.03 41.01
N GLN A 982 6.61 -20.48 42.07
CA GLN A 982 7.26 -20.96 43.29
C GLN A 982 8.19 -22.15 43.00
N GLU A 983 7.76 -23.07 42.14
CA GLU A 983 8.63 -24.16 41.71
C GLU A 983 9.80 -23.66 40.83
N LEU A 984 9.62 -22.68 39.96
CA LEU A 984 10.67 -22.17 39.06
C LEU A 984 11.60 -21.11 39.69
N GLU A 985 11.44 -20.78 40.97
CA GLU A 985 12.27 -19.80 41.72
C GLU A 985 13.77 -19.98 41.43
N SER A 986 14.28 -21.22 41.48
CA SER A 986 15.68 -21.55 41.24
C SER A 986 16.20 -21.27 39.82
N LEU A 987 15.32 -21.09 38.83
CA LEU A 987 15.69 -20.74 37.45
C LEU A 987 15.49 -19.25 37.16
N LEU A 988 14.68 -18.56 37.99
CA LEU A 988 14.25 -17.18 37.77
C LEU A 988 15.06 -16.17 38.60
N CYS A 989 15.40 -16.50 39.84
CA CYS A 989 16.10 -15.60 40.76
C CYS A 989 17.62 -15.65 40.54
N HIS A 990 18.18 -14.61 39.91
CA HIS A 990 19.62 -14.44 39.67
C HIS A 990 20.02 -12.99 39.94
N SER A 991 21.00 -12.77 40.82
CA SER A 991 21.40 -11.44 41.29
C SER A 991 22.19 -10.60 40.27
N GLU A 992 22.88 -11.23 39.32
CA GLU A 992 23.71 -10.53 38.32
C GLU A 992 22.95 -10.20 37.02
N SER A 993 21.76 -10.77 36.83
CA SER A 993 21.07 -10.79 35.54
C SER A 993 19.56 -10.91 35.75
N PRO A 994 18.79 -9.82 35.68
CA PRO A 994 17.40 -9.82 36.08
C PRO A 994 16.51 -10.63 35.14
N SER A 995 15.52 -11.30 35.71
CA SER A 995 14.50 -12.06 34.97
C SER A 995 13.14 -11.37 35.07
N GLN A 996 12.33 -11.44 34.02
CA GLN A 996 11.06 -10.73 33.92
C GLN A 996 9.85 -11.67 33.79
N LEU A 997 8.91 -11.52 34.71
CA LEU A 997 7.62 -12.19 34.72
C LEU A 997 6.54 -11.25 34.15
N ILE A 998 5.80 -11.69 33.14
CA ILE A 998 4.83 -10.84 32.42
C ILE A 998 3.43 -11.47 32.48
N TRP A 999 2.52 -10.84 33.22
CA TRP A 999 1.17 -11.32 33.48
C TRP A 999 0.13 -10.75 32.51
N THR A 1000 -0.75 -11.62 31.98
CA THR A 1000 -1.87 -11.19 31.13
C THR A 1000 -3.15 -10.92 31.96
N SER A 1001 -3.37 -9.65 32.30
CA SER A 1001 -4.54 -9.15 33.04
C SER A 1001 -5.58 -8.50 32.10
N SER A 1002 -6.60 -7.81 32.65
CA SER A 1002 -7.72 -7.20 31.92
C SER A 1002 -8.08 -5.80 32.44
N ARG A 1003 -8.79 -5.02 31.61
CA ARG A 1003 -9.52 -3.80 32.01
C ARG A 1003 -10.69 -4.10 32.95
N ASN A 1004 -11.20 -5.34 32.97
CA ASN A 1004 -12.26 -5.77 33.89
C ASN A 1004 -11.72 -6.25 35.26
N ALA A 1005 -10.44 -6.05 35.58
CA ALA A 1005 -9.92 -6.26 36.92
C ALA A 1005 -10.45 -5.17 37.87
N LYS A 1006 -11.29 -5.53 38.84
CA LYS A 1006 -11.96 -4.59 39.76
C LYS A 1006 -11.88 -5.03 41.23
N LYS A 1007 -11.51 -4.08 42.09
CA LYS A 1007 -11.51 -4.23 43.56
C LYS A 1007 -12.88 -4.62 44.12
N SER A 1008 -13.98 -4.11 43.55
CA SER A 1008 -15.36 -4.42 43.97
C SER A 1008 -15.74 -5.91 43.82
N ASN A 1009 -15.06 -6.61 42.93
CA ASN A 1009 -15.39 -7.98 42.54
C ASN A 1009 -14.47 -9.01 43.21
N PHE A 1010 -13.54 -8.59 44.06
CA PHE A 1010 -12.60 -9.46 44.75
C PHE A 1010 -12.81 -9.37 46.26
N SER A 1011 -12.83 -10.52 46.93
CA SER A 1011 -12.86 -10.60 48.40
C SER A 1011 -11.69 -11.42 48.91
N LEU A 1012 -10.96 -10.86 49.88
CA LEU A 1012 -9.94 -11.61 50.62
C LEU A 1012 -10.52 -12.83 51.34
N GLU A 1013 -11.81 -12.83 51.71
CA GLU A 1013 -12.44 -13.95 52.43
C GLU A 1013 -12.85 -15.10 51.50
N ASP A 1014 -13.12 -14.81 50.23
CA ASP A 1014 -13.51 -15.78 49.20
C ASP A 1014 -12.59 -15.62 47.98
N VAL A 1015 -11.31 -15.95 48.15
CA VAL A 1015 -10.29 -15.78 47.10
C VAL A 1015 -10.55 -16.58 45.83
N GLN A 1016 -11.32 -17.67 45.93
CA GLN A 1016 -11.75 -18.49 44.79
C GLN A 1016 -13.03 -17.95 44.12
N HIS A 1017 -13.65 -16.90 44.68
CA HIS A 1017 -14.90 -16.30 44.20
C HIS A 1017 -16.09 -17.26 44.16
N SER A 1018 -16.08 -18.26 45.05
CA SER A 1018 -17.06 -19.37 45.10
C SER A 1018 -18.51 -18.92 45.32
N LYS A 1019 -18.75 -17.73 45.86
CA LYS A 1019 -20.08 -17.16 46.14
C LYS A 1019 -20.47 -16.02 45.20
N GLY A 1020 -19.60 -15.58 44.30
CA GLY A 1020 -19.79 -14.39 43.46
C GLY A 1020 -20.22 -14.69 42.03
N GLN A 1021 -20.59 -13.64 41.28
CA GLN A 1021 -21.13 -13.77 39.90
C GLN A 1021 -20.12 -13.42 38.79
N GLU A 1022 -19.04 -12.67 39.07
CA GLU A 1022 -17.99 -12.33 38.10
C GLU A 1022 -16.60 -12.94 38.43
N PRO A 1023 -16.42 -14.27 38.42
CA PRO A 1023 -15.15 -14.93 38.82
C PRO A 1023 -13.97 -14.53 37.94
N TYR A 1024 -14.18 -14.30 36.63
CA TYR A 1024 -13.12 -13.81 35.75
C TYR A 1024 -12.57 -12.44 36.20
N SER A 1025 -13.45 -11.50 36.54
CA SER A 1025 -13.08 -10.16 37.03
C SER A 1025 -12.25 -10.23 38.32
N SER A 1026 -12.71 -11.06 39.26
CA SER A 1026 -12.03 -11.36 40.52
C SER A 1026 -10.63 -11.93 40.27
N SER A 1027 -10.51 -12.94 39.40
CA SER A 1027 -9.22 -13.57 39.07
C SER A 1027 -8.22 -12.61 38.43
N LYS A 1028 -8.67 -11.68 37.57
CA LYS A 1028 -7.78 -10.69 36.94
C LYS A 1028 -7.35 -9.59 37.91
N TYR A 1029 -8.14 -9.27 38.93
CA TYR A 1029 -7.70 -8.41 40.03
C TYR A 1029 -6.75 -9.13 41.00
N ALA A 1030 -6.95 -10.43 41.23
CA ALA A 1030 -6.02 -11.27 42.00
C ALA A 1030 -4.63 -11.35 41.34
N ILE A 1031 -4.55 -11.40 40.00
CA ILE A 1031 -3.28 -11.28 39.25
C ILE A 1031 -2.59 -9.94 39.51
N ASP A 1032 -3.33 -8.83 39.49
CA ASP A 1032 -2.78 -7.49 39.74
C ASP A 1032 -2.15 -7.42 41.15
N LEU A 1033 -2.85 -7.95 42.17
CA LEU A 1033 -2.33 -8.08 43.54
C LEU A 1033 -1.09 -8.99 43.60
N LEU A 1034 -1.13 -10.16 42.96
CA LEU A 1034 -0.05 -11.13 43.01
C LEU A 1034 1.24 -10.58 42.39
N SER A 1035 1.15 -9.86 41.26
CA SER A 1035 2.32 -9.22 40.65
C SER A 1035 3.00 -8.21 41.58
N VAL A 1036 2.22 -7.43 42.33
CA VAL A 1036 2.76 -6.47 43.32
C VAL A 1036 3.42 -7.20 44.50
N ALA A 1037 2.80 -8.26 45.01
CA ALA A 1037 3.39 -9.07 46.08
C ALA A 1037 4.67 -9.80 45.65
N LEU A 1038 4.74 -10.29 44.41
CA LEU A 1038 5.94 -10.93 43.86
C LEU A 1038 7.10 -9.93 43.75
N ASN A 1039 6.86 -8.71 43.25
CA ASN A 1039 7.89 -7.67 43.24
C ASN A 1039 8.42 -7.38 44.66
N ARG A 1040 7.52 -7.23 45.65
CA ARG A 1040 7.91 -6.97 47.05
C ARG A 1040 8.77 -8.08 47.65
N ASN A 1041 8.50 -9.33 47.29
CA ASN A 1041 9.18 -10.50 47.85
C ASN A 1041 10.42 -10.96 47.06
N PHE A 1042 10.52 -10.69 45.74
CA PHE A 1042 11.59 -11.24 44.89
C PHE A 1042 12.45 -10.21 44.12
N ASN A 1043 12.12 -8.91 44.12
CA ASN A 1043 12.98 -7.89 43.45
C ASN A 1043 14.43 -7.92 43.96
N HIS A 1044 14.65 -8.21 45.25
CA HIS A 1044 15.98 -8.30 45.85
C HIS A 1044 16.79 -9.52 45.37
N GLN A 1045 16.16 -10.45 44.64
CA GLN A 1045 16.76 -11.65 44.05
C GLN A 1045 16.83 -11.56 42.51
N GLY A 1046 16.52 -10.39 41.93
CA GLY A 1046 16.59 -10.14 40.49
C GLY A 1046 15.34 -10.54 39.69
N LEU A 1047 14.22 -10.93 40.32
CA LEU A 1047 12.98 -11.26 39.62
C LEU A 1047 11.98 -10.10 39.69
N TYR A 1048 11.57 -9.59 38.52
CA TYR A 1048 10.67 -8.44 38.36
C TYR A 1048 9.36 -8.86 37.68
N SER A 1049 8.22 -8.46 38.25
CA SER A 1049 6.88 -8.84 37.78
C SER A 1049 6.10 -7.64 37.21
N SER A 1050 5.67 -7.76 35.95
CA SER A 1050 4.93 -6.73 35.21
C SER A 1050 3.55 -7.22 34.77
N VAL A 1051 2.58 -6.32 34.70
CA VAL A 1051 1.20 -6.66 34.29
C VAL A 1051 0.83 -5.95 33.00
N VAL A 1052 0.38 -6.71 32.00
CA VAL A 1052 -0.23 -6.17 30.79
C VAL A 1052 -1.75 -6.32 30.78
N CYS A 1053 -2.44 -5.44 30.07
CA CYS A 1053 -3.79 -5.68 29.56
C CYS A 1053 -3.76 -5.60 28.04
N PRO A 1054 -4.07 -6.67 27.32
CA PRO A 1054 -3.82 -6.70 25.89
C PRO A 1054 -4.99 -6.05 25.11
N GLY A 1055 -6.11 -5.71 25.75
CA GLY A 1055 -7.21 -4.95 25.16
C GLY A 1055 -8.37 -5.83 24.69
N THR A 1056 -9.36 -5.23 24.03
CA THR A 1056 -10.51 -5.96 23.48
C THR A 1056 -10.16 -6.51 22.10
N MET A 1057 -10.16 -7.83 21.98
CA MET A 1057 -9.80 -8.57 20.76
C MET A 1057 -10.86 -9.59 20.34
N LEU A 1058 -10.82 -9.88 19.05
CA LEU A 1058 -11.51 -10.99 18.43
C LEU A 1058 -10.55 -12.18 18.40
N THR A 1059 -10.98 -13.29 19.00
CA THR A 1059 -10.27 -14.57 19.05
C THR A 1059 -11.25 -15.67 18.65
N ASN A 1060 -10.76 -16.90 18.43
CA ASN A 1060 -11.64 -18.05 18.14
C ASN A 1060 -12.68 -18.30 19.25
N LEU A 1061 -12.42 -17.88 20.50
CA LEU A 1061 -13.42 -17.90 21.57
C LEU A 1061 -14.52 -16.85 21.33
N THR A 1062 -14.14 -15.64 20.89
CA THR A 1062 -15.07 -14.54 20.62
C THR A 1062 -16.01 -14.86 19.45
N TYR A 1063 -15.48 -15.42 18.36
CA TYR A 1063 -16.30 -15.82 17.19
C TYR A 1063 -17.39 -16.84 17.53
N GLY A 1064 -17.19 -17.69 18.55
CA GLY A 1064 -18.18 -18.66 19.01
C GLY A 1064 -19.35 -18.08 19.84
N ILE A 1065 -19.32 -16.80 20.23
CA ILE A 1065 -20.34 -16.20 21.11
C ILE A 1065 -21.59 -15.75 20.34
N LEU A 1066 -21.45 -15.35 19.08
CA LEU A 1066 -22.53 -14.83 18.24
C LEU A 1066 -22.50 -15.49 16.84
N PRO A 1067 -23.67 -15.70 16.18
CA PRO A 1067 -23.71 -16.24 14.83
C PRO A 1067 -22.92 -15.37 13.82
N PRO A 1068 -22.35 -15.95 12.75
CA PRO A 1068 -21.53 -15.21 11.78
C PRO A 1068 -22.20 -13.96 11.18
N PHE A 1069 -23.51 -14.02 10.90
CA PHE A 1069 -24.25 -12.88 10.36
C PHE A 1069 -24.35 -11.70 11.35
N VAL A 1070 -24.41 -11.98 12.66
CA VAL A 1070 -24.43 -10.96 13.70
C VAL A 1070 -23.06 -10.27 13.78
N TRP A 1071 -21.97 -11.03 13.63
CA TRP A 1071 -20.63 -10.45 13.51
C TRP A 1071 -20.52 -9.52 12.29
N MET A 1072 -21.00 -9.92 11.10
CA MET A 1072 -20.99 -9.05 9.91
C MET A 1072 -21.71 -7.70 10.14
N LEU A 1073 -22.82 -7.69 10.90
CA LEU A 1073 -23.55 -6.47 11.24
C LEU A 1073 -22.85 -5.60 12.31
N ILE A 1074 -22.13 -6.23 13.25
CA ILE A 1074 -21.52 -5.53 14.39
C ILE A 1074 -20.07 -5.07 14.10
N MET A 1075 -19.31 -5.72 13.21
CA MET A 1075 -17.93 -5.33 12.91
C MET A 1075 -17.76 -3.87 12.45
N PRO A 1076 -18.60 -3.31 11.55
CA PRO A 1076 -18.50 -1.89 11.18
C PRO A 1076 -18.71 -0.95 12.38
N ILE A 1077 -19.61 -1.33 13.30
CA ILE A 1077 -19.89 -0.55 14.53
C ILE A 1077 -18.69 -0.62 15.49
N ILE A 1078 -18.06 -1.79 15.64
CA ILE A 1078 -16.85 -1.95 16.45
C ILE A 1078 -15.67 -1.13 15.86
N TRP A 1079 -15.50 -1.12 14.54
CA TRP A 1079 -14.52 -0.27 13.87
C TRP A 1079 -14.80 1.23 14.08
N LEU A 1080 -16.07 1.66 14.04
CA LEU A 1080 -16.46 3.03 14.38
C LEU A 1080 -16.16 3.37 15.86
N LEU A 1081 -16.43 2.43 16.78
CA LEU A 1081 -16.15 2.61 18.22
C LEU A 1081 -14.66 2.74 18.54
N ARG A 1082 -13.76 2.20 17.70
CA ARG A 1082 -12.29 2.35 17.82
C ARG A 1082 -11.86 3.82 17.85
N PHE A 1083 -12.55 4.72 17.14
CA PHE A 1083 -12.27 6.16 17.15
C PHE A 1083 -12.58 6.84 18.50
N PHE A 1084 -13.44 6.25 19.33
CA PHE A 1084 -13.86 6.79 20.63
C PHE A 1084 -13.31 5.99 21.82
N ALA A 1085 -12.78 4.80 21.58
CA ALA A 1085 -12.19 3.93 22.59
C ALA A 1085 -10.98 3.18 22.06
N ASN A 1086 -9.80 3.70 22.36
CA ASN A 1086 -8.51 3.14 21.98
C ASN A 1086 -8.20 1.77 22.67
N ALA A 1087 -9.18 1.19 23.38
CA ALA A 1087 -9.14 -0.14 23.99
C ALA A 1087 -9.41 -1.27 22.99
N PHE A 1088 -10.03 -0.97 21.85
CA PHE A 1088 -10.37 -1.93 20.80
C PHE A 1088 -9.16 -2.19 19.90
N THR A 1089 -8.29 -3.10 20.34
CA THR A 1089 -7.15 -3.59 19.55
C THR A 1089 -7.57 -4.47 18.36
N LEU A 1090 -8.73 -5.14 18.48
CA LEU A 1090 -9.42 -5.98 17.48
C LEU A 1090 -8.69 -7.28 17.10
N THR A 1091 -7.40 -7.22 16.76
CA THR A 1091 -6.61 -8.39 16.35
C THR A 1091 -5.68 -8.87 17.48
N PRO A 1092 -5.35 -10.17 17.53
CA PRO A 1092 -4.32 -10.69 18.45
C PRO A 1092 -2.98 -9.96 18.31
N HIS A 1093 -2.57 -9.62 17.08
CA HIS A 1093 -1.34 -8.89 16.78
C HIS A 1093 -1.27 -7.55 17.51
N ASN A 1094 -2.26 -6.67 17.29
CA ASN A 1094 -2.37 -5.37 17.96
C ASN A 1094 -2.45 -5.51 19.48
N GLY A 1095 -3.06 -6.61 19.94
CA GLY A 1095 -3.11 -7.00 21.33
C GLY A 1095 -1.76 -7.25 21.99
N THR A 1096 -0.75 -7.70 21.23
CA THR A 1096 0.58 -8.02 21.75
C THR A 1096 1.51 -6.82 21.92
N GLU A 1097 1.11 -5.61 21.51
CA GLU A 1097 1.95 -4.40 21.56
C GLU A 1097 2.62 -4.18 22.93
N ALA A 1098 1.85 -4.25 24.03
CA ALA A 1098 2.40 -4.08 25.38
C ALA A 1098 3.35 -5.22 25.81
N LEU A 1099 3.22 -6.43 25.26
CA LEU A 1099 4.14 -7.55 25.53
C LEU A 1099 5.49 -7.32 24.84
N VAL A 1100 5.47 -6.86 23.58
CA VAL A 1100 6.67 -6.54 22.80
C VAL A 1100 7.37 -5.29 23.37
N TRP A 1101 6.60 -4.27 23.75
CA TRP A 1101 7.16 -3.07 24.38
C TRP A 1101 7.89 -3.37 25.69
N LEU A 1102 7.33 -4.24 26.54
CA LEU A 1102 7.96 -4.67 27.80
C LEU A 1102 9.26 -5.44 27.57
N PHE A 1103 9.33 -6.29 26.54
CA PHE A 1103 10.56 -7.01 26.18
C PHE A 1103 11.74 -6.06 25.89
N HIS A 1104 11.45 -4.87 25.35
CA HIS A 1104 12.46 -3.83 25.10
C HIS A 1104 12.78 -2.92 26.30
N GLN A 1105 12.08 -3.04 27.43
CA GLN A 1105 12.36 -2.24 28.63
C GLN A 1105 13.33 -2.95 29.57
N LYS A 1106 14.12 -2.17 30.33
CA LYS A 1106 14.88 -2.72 31.46
C LYS A 1106 13.90 -3.07 32.60
N PRO A 1107 13.87 -4.31 33.12
CA PRO A 1107 12.89 -4.71 34.14
C PRO A 1107 12.90 -3.82 35.39
N GLU A 1108 14.08 -3.40 35.83
CA GLU A 1108 14.32 -2.47 36.94
C GLU A 1108 13.67 -1.09 36.80
N SER A 1109 13.44 -0.63 35.57
CA SER A 1109 12.90 0.71 35.27
C SER A 1109 11.36 0.77 35.29
N LEU A 1110 10.70 -0.38 35.43
CA LEU A 1110 9.26 -0.50 35.34
C LEU A 1110 8.59 -0.23 36.70
N ASN A 1111 7.41 0.39 36.67
CA ASN A 1111 6.68 0.71 37.89
C ASN A 1111 5.77 -0.48 38.30
N PRO A 1112 5.99 -1.12 39.47
CA PRO A 1112 5.23 -2.31 39.86
C PRO A 1112 3.75 -2.04 40.17
N LEU A 1113 3.36 -0.77 40.40
CA LEU A 1113 1.99 -0.35 40.68
C LEU A 1113 1.21 0.06 39.41
N VAL A 1114 1.79 -0.17 38.24
CA VAL A 1114 1.24 0.22 36.93
C VAL A 1114 0.92 -1.00 36.09
N LYS A 1115 -0.23 -0.96 35.41
CA LYS A 1115 -0.60 -1.89 34.35
C LYS A 1115 -0.33 -1.24 33.00
N TYR A 1116 0.33 -1.96 32.10
CA TYR A 1116 0.62 -1.51 30.73
C TYR A 1116 -0.48 -2.04 29.80
N LEU A 1117 -1.13 -1.17 29.04
CA LEU A 1117 -2.25 -1.54 28.18
C LEU A 1117 -1.86 -1.38 26.71
N SER A 1118 -2.05 -2.43 25.93
CA SER A 1118 -2.08 -2.32 24.48
C SER A 1118 -3.29 -1.46 24.11
N ALA A 1119 -3.06 -0.44 23.30
CA ALA A 1119 -4.06 0.47 22.80
C ALA A 1119 -3.83 0.72 21.31
N THR A 1120 -4.88 1.12 20.62
CA THR A 1120 -4.81 1.33 19.17
C THR A 1120 -5.60 2.57 18.80
N THR A 1121 -5.03 3.43 17.96
CA THR A 1121 -5.71 4.63 17.46
C THR A 1121 -6.88 4.25 16.54
N GLY A 1122 -7.80 5.20 16.32
CA GLY A 1122 -8.92 5.01 15.39
C GLY A 1122 -8.50 4.63 13.97
N PHE A 1123 -7.32 5.09 13.52
CA PHE A 1123 -6.82 4.90 12.15
C PHE A 1123 -6.06 3.59 11.92
N GLY A 1124 -5.50 2.94 12.95
CA GLY A 1124 -4.66 1.76 12.72
C GLY A 1124 -3.63 1.51 13.81
N SER A 1125 -2.89 2.56 14.16
CA SER A 1125 -1.60 2.49 14.84
C SER A 1125 -1.70 2.00 16.29
N ASN A 1126 -0.88 1.01 16.64
CA ASN A 1126 -0.75 0.52 18.01
C ASN A 1126 0.15 1.42 18.85
N TYR A 1127 -0.12 1.48 20.15
CA TYR A 1127 0.72 2.14 21.14
C TYR A 1127 0.46 1.57 22.54
N VAL A 1128 1.39 1.80 23.47
CA VAL A 1128 1.24 1.37 24.87
C VAL A 1128 0.83 2.56 25.74
N THR A 1129 -0.11 2.34 26.65
CA THR A 1129 -0.50 3.31 27.67
C THR A 1129 -0.43 2.71 29.07
N SER A 1130 0.14 3.43 30.02
CA SER A 1130 0.22 3.04 31.43
C SER A 1130 -1.00 3.49 32.22
N LYS A 1131 -1.59 2.63 33.05
CA LYS A 1131 -2.61 2.99 34.05
C LYS A 1131 -2.20 2.52 35.45
N LYS A 1132 -2.25 3.42 36.44
CA LYS A 1132 -2.07 3.05 37.85
C LYS A 1132 -3.16 2.04 38.28
N MET A 1133 -2.75 1.00 38.99
CA MET A 1133 -3.67 -0.02 39.52
C MET A 1133 -4.34 0.48 40.81
N ASP A 1134 -5.63 0.20 40.97
CA ASP A 1134 -6.42 0.54 42.18
C ASP A 1134 -6.28 -0.58 43.21
N LEU A 1135 -5.13 -0.63 43.88
CA LEU A 1135 -4.78 -1.67 44.84
C LEU A 1135 -3.99 -1.11 46.03
N GLU A 1136 -3.92 -1.90 47.10
CA GLU A 1136 -3.17 -1.62 48.32
C GLU A 1136 -2.10 -2.71 48.50
N GLU A 1137 -0.86 -2.30 48.75
CA GLU A 1137 0.28 -3.24 48.89
C GLU A 1137 0.13 -4.19 50.08
N ASP A 1138 -0.48 -3.74 51.19
CA ASP A 1138 -0.77 -4.59 52.35
C ASP A 1138 -1.86 -5.63 52.05
N THR A 1139 -2.78 -5.32 51.13
CA THR A 1139 -3.80 -6.25 50.66
C THR A 1139 -3.18 -7.29 49.72
N ALA A 1140 -2.22 -6.89 48.88
CA ALA A 1140 -1.42 -7.79 48.05
C ALA A 1140 -0.60 -8.78 48.89
N GLU A 1141 0.10 -8.32 49.94
CA GLU A 1141 0.85 -9.20 50.82
C GLU A 1141 -0.06 -10.14 51.63
N LYS A 1142 -1.18 -9.65 52.17
CA LYS A 1142 -2.18 -10.52 52.83
C LYS A 1142 -2.75 -11.60 51.89
N PHE A 1143 -2.88 -11.29 50.61
CA PHE A 1143 -3.32 -12.26 49.59
C PHE A 1143 -2.23 -13.32 49.32
N TYR A 1144 -0.97 -12.91 49.12
CA TYR A 1144 0.18 -13.80 48.97
C TYR A 1144 0.32 -14.78 50.15
N GLN A 1145 0.20 -14.29 51.38
CA GLN A 1145 0.20 -15.13 52.58
C GLN A 1145 -0.99 -16.10 52.68
N LYS A 1146 -2.11 -15.85 51.99
CA LYS A 1146 -3.21 -16.82 51.85
C LYS A 1146 -2.90 -17.89 50.80
N LEU A 1147 -2.26 -17.53 49.67
CA LEU A 1147 -1.83 -18.49 48.66
C LEU A 1147 -0.81 -19.49 49.23
N LEU A 1148 0.19 -19.02 49.98
CA LEU A 1148 1.17 -19.89 50.67
C LEU A 1148 0.52 -20.85 51.70
N LYS A 1149 -0.59 -20.45 52.34
CA LYS A 1149 -1.35 -21.33 53.25
C LYS A 1149 -2.14 -22.37 52.46
N LEU A 1150 -2.78 -21.98 51.36
CA LEU A 1150 -3.54 -22.85 50.47
C LEU A 1150 -2.63 -23.91 49.82
N GLU A 1151 -1.45 -23.50 49.36
CA GLU A 1151 -0.40 -24.40 48.86
C GLU A 1151 -0.03 -25.48 49.87
N LYS A 1152 0.28 -25.10 51.12
CA LYS A 1152 0.64 -26.05 52.18
C LYS A 1152 -0.50 -27.04 52.46
N GLN A 1153 -1.75 -26.59 52.41
CA GLN A 1153 -2.92 -27.48 52.55
C GLN A 1153 -3.02 -28.47 51.40
N ILE A 1154 -2.91 -28.01 50.15
CA ILE A 1154 -3.08 -28.84 48.96
C ILE A 1154 -1.91 -29.83 48.78
N ARG A 1155 -0.67 -29.42 49.03
CA ARG A 1155 0.49 -30.34 49.01
C ARG A 1155 0.31 -31.51 49.99
N VAL A 1156 -0.27 -31.27 51.18
CA VAL A 1156 -0.63 -32.33 52.14
C VAL A 1156 -1.77 -33.22 51.62
N THR A 1157 -2.77 -32.65 50.94
CA THR A 1157 -3.85 -33.43 50.32
C THR A 1157 -3.31 -34.34 49.21
N ILE A 1158 -2.53 -33.82 48.27
CA ILE A 1158 -1.93 -34.59 47.16
C ILE A 1158 -1.01 -35.70 47.71
N GLN A 1159 -0.20 -35.43 48.73
CA GLN A 1159 0.61 -36.46 49.39
C GLN A 1159 -0.22 -37.58 50.04
N LYS A 1160 -1.42 -37.28 50.56
CA LYS A 1160 -2.33 -38.30 51.10
C LYS A 1160 -2.94 -39.14 49.98
N THR A 1161 -3.37 -38.52 48.89
CA THR A 1161 -3.95 -39.21 47.73
C THR A 1161 -2.92 -40.13 47.06
N ASN A 1162 -1.66 -39.67 46.91
CA ASN A 1162 -0.56 -40.47 46.35
C ASN A 1162 -0.05 -41.59 47.29
N ASN A 1163 -0.48 -41.63 48.55
CA ASN A 1163 -0.19 -42.71 49.49
C ASN A 1163 -1.40 -43.65 49.69
N GLN A 1164 -2.52 -43.41 49.01
CA GLN A 1164 -3.73 -44.25 49.01
C GLN A 1164 -3.99 -44.97 47.68
N ASN A 1165 -3.28 -44.57 46.62
CA ASN A 1165 -3.13 -45.28 45.34
C ASN A 1165 -1.77 -45.99 45.29
#